data_AF-F6HZG5-F1
#
_entry.id   AF-F6HZG5-F1
#
_cell.length_a   1.000
_cell.length_b   1.000
_cell.length_c   1.000
_cell.angle_alpha   90.00
_cell.angle_beta   90.00
_cell.angle_gamma   90.00
#
_symmetry.space_group_name_H-M   'P 1'
#
loop_
_entity.id
_entity.type
_entity.pdbx_description
1 polymer ?
#
loop_
_entity_poly.entity_id
_entity_poly.type
_entity_poly.pdbx_seq_one_letter_code
_entity_poly.pdbx_strand_id
1 'polypeptide(L)'
;MYGDGPRKTIVTGTKSYRDGITTYKTATFSAIGKGFVARSMGFVNTAGPDGHQAVALRVQSDMSAIFNCRMDGYQDTLYIQAHRQFYRNCVISGTIDFIFGDSTTVIQNSLIIVRRPKDNQQNTVTAHGKAEKRETTGLVIHNCRIVPEQKLFPDRFKIPSFLGRPWKPYSKTIIMETTLGDFIQPAGWMPWAGDFALNTLFYAEYGNRGPGANTRSRVTWKGYRIIKTRNEALQYTLAERGINKGTKMIGKAVVSGISLFLVVGVIIGIVSVTRPHGSDRTDGDTNMSSSMKAVASVCATADYKDACMQTLSPVPKNGSSATPKDYIQAAVQVTIKQIKSSMNLSEKLFQATNDSRTQMALGDCKDLLQFAIDELQESFSSVGESDLQTLDQLSTEIMNWLSAAVSYQQTCLDGVIEPRFQAAMQKGLLNATQLTSNALAIVSDLSQILTKFNVPLDLKPNSRRLLGEIEVLGHDGYPTWFSATDRKLLALQDNGRLTPNAIVAKDGSGHFTTIAAALAAYPKNLKGRYVIYVKAGIYREYITVTKDHVNVYMYGDGPRKTIVTGTKCYRDGITTYKTATFSAIGKGFVARSMGFVNTAGPDGHQAVALRVQSDMSAFFNCRMDGYQDTLYVQAHRQFYRNCVISGTIDFIFGDSTTVIQNSLIIVRRPNDKQQNTVTAQGKTEKRETTGLVIHDCRIVPEQKLFPDRFKIPSFLGRPWKPYSKTIIMETTLGDFIQPAGWTPWAGKFVPNTLLYAEYGNLGPGANTHSRVTWKGYRIIKTRNEALQYTVNSFIQGNLWLKQINIPYLPGLKR
;
A
#
# COMPACT_ATOMS: atom_id res chain seq x y z
N MET A 1 -3.88 0.91 17.22
CA MET A 1 -4.34 0.06 18.34
C MET A 1 -5.85 -0.05 18.26
N TYR A 2 -6.37 -1.28 18.31
CA TYR A 2 -7.79 -1.58 18.17
C TYR A 2 -8.17 -2.52 19.32
N GLY A 3 -9.18 -2.16 20.10
CA GLY A 3 -9.73 -3.00 21.16
C GLY A 3 -11.16 -3.44 20.87
N ASP A 4 -11.65 -4.35 21.69
CA ASP A 4 -12.98 -4.96 21.56
C ASP A 4 -14.10 -4.10 22.14
N GLY A 5 -13.76 -2.92 22.68
CA GLY A 5 -14.69 -1.96 23.24
C GLY A 5 -14.04 -1.11 24.34
N PRO A 6 -14.46 0.17 24.49
CA PRO A 6 -13.86 1.10 25.45
C PRO A 6 -14.01 0.70 26.94
N ARG A 7 -14.83 -0.33 27.23
CA ARG A 7 -14.99 -0.92 28.57
C ARG A 7 -14.49 -2.37 28.65
N LYS A 8 -13.99 -2.94 27.54
CA LYS A 8 -13.52 -4.33 27.46
C LYS A 8 -12.00 -4.39 27.41
N THR A 9 -11.41 -3.63 26.47
CA THR A 9 -9.95 -3.54 26.35
C THR A 9 -9.49 -2.28 27.07
N ILE A 10 -8.97 -2.42 28.28
CA ILE A 10 -8.61 -1.29 29.14
C ILE A 10 -7.11 -1.36 29.48
N VAL A 11 -6.39 -0.28 29.18
CA VAL A 11 -5.03 -0.03 29.67
C VAL A 11 -5.16 0.78 30.96
N THR A 12 -4.70 0.21 32.07
CA THR A 12 -4.81 0.80 33.40
C THR A 12 -3.44 1.17 33.98
N GLY A 13 -3.37 2.28 34.70
CA GLY A 13 -2.21 2.70 35.47
C GLY A 13 -2.63 3.44 36.73
N THR A 14 -1.70 3.65 37.65
CA THR A 14 -1.93 4.26 38.98
C THR A 14 -0.98 5.41 39.30
N LYS A 15 -0.03 5.70 38.41
CA LYS A 15 1.01 6.71 38.63
C LYS A 15 0.40 8.09 38.75
N SER A 16 0.91 8.88 39.69
CA SER A 16 0.38 10.19 40.03
C SER A 16 1.48 11.15 40.48
N TYR A 17 1.17 12.45 40.52
CA TYR A 17 2.13 13.46 40.98
C TYR A 17 2.57 13.24 42.44
N ARG A 18 1.70 12.63 43.28
CA ARG A 18 2.05 12.28 44.67
C ARG A 18 3.17 11.26 44.79
N ASP A 19 3.48 10.53 43.73
CA ASP A 19 4.59 9.56 43.71
C ASP A 19 5.95 10.25 43.53
N GLY A 20 6.04 11.58 43.63
CA GLY A 20 7.28 12.35 43.44
C GLY A 20 7.72 12.45 41.98
N ILE A 21 6.81 12.22 41.03
CA ILE A 21 7.09 12.25 39.60
C ILE A 21 6.33 13.38 38.90
N THR A 22 6.85 13.85 37.77
CA THR A 22 6.19 14.91 36.98
C THR A 22 4.91 14.41 36.34
N THR A 23 3.92 15.29 36.11
CA THR A 23 2.69 14.97 35.34
C THR A 23 2.98 14.28 34.01
N TYR A 24 4.08 14.65 33.34
CA TYR A 24 4.51 13.99 32.11
C TYR A 24 4.73 12.48 32.32
N LYS A 25 5.34 12.07 33.43
CA LYS A 25 5.66 10.67 33.76
C LYS A 25 4.50 9.90 34.41
N THR A 26 3.38 10.54 34.73
CA THR A 26 2.19 9.87 35.30
C THR A 26 1.33 9.16 34.26
N ALA A 27 1.60 9.38 32.96
CA ALA A 27 0.83 8.82 31.87
C ALA A 27 0.76 7.28 31.91
N THR A 28 -0.46 6.77 32.09
CA THR A 28 -0.79 5.33 31.96
C THR A 28 -0.42 4.81 30.58
N PHE A 29 -0.73 5.59 29.55
CA PHE A 29 -0.31 5.31 28.18
C PHE A 29 0.23 6.58 27.52
N SER A 30 1.36 6.46 26.82
CA SER A 30 1.98 7.54 26.08
C SER A 30 2.16 7.19 24.60
N ALA A 31 1.55 7.96 23.71
CA ALA A 31 1.75 7.87 22.27
C ALA A 31 2.74 8.94 21.80
N ILE A 32 3.89 8.53 21.26
CA ILE A 32 4.93 9.40 20.71
C ILE A 32 5.20 8.95 19.27
N GLY A 33 5.36 9.90 18.33
CA GLY A 33 5.67 9.60 16.92
C GLY A 33 4.71 10.28 15.94
N LYS A 34 4.25 9.56 14.92
CA LYS A 34 3.30 10.07 13.91
C LYS A 34 2.32 8.97 13.52
N GLY A 35 1.04 9.34 13.32
CA GLY A 35 -0.02 8.44 12.86
C GLY A 35 -0.56 7.49 13.93
N PHE A 36 -0.49 7.86 15.21
CA PHE A 36 -1.10 7.05 16.27
C PHE A 36 -2.62 6.98 16.10
N VAL A 37 -3.13 5.75 15.95
CA VAL A 37 -4.56 5.48 15.91
C VAL A 37 -4.94 4.60 17.10
N ALA A 38 -5.97 5.00 17.85
CA ALA A 38 -6.58 4.17 18.89
C ALA A 38 -8.09 4.06 18.65
N ARG A 39 -8.64 2.85 18.74
CA ARG A 39 -10.09 2.64 18.61
C ARG A 39 -10.61 1.63 19.62
N SER A 40 -11.78 1.90 20.21
CA SER A 40 -12.52 0.92 21.02
C SER A 40 -11.69 0.39 22.18
N MET A 41 -10.95 1.28 22.84
CA MET A 41 -10.10 0.98 24.00
C MET A 41 -10.34 1.99 25.12
N GLY A 42 -10.17 1.54 26.36
CA GLY A 42 -10.12 2.37 27.55
C GLY A 42 -8.68 2.66 27.94
N PHE A 43 -8.39 3.91 28.30
CA PHE A 43 -7.18 4.34 28.99
C PHE A 43 -7.63 4.89 30.33
N VAL A 44 -7.20 4.28 31.42
CA VAL A 44 -7.72 4.60 32.75
C VAL A 44 -6.57 4.80 33.71
N ASN A 45 -6.47 6.01 34.27
CA ASN A 45 -5.62 6.23 35.43
C ASN A 45 -6.46 6.13 36.70
N THR A 46 -6.07 5.22 37.59
CA THR A 46 -6.80 4.81 38.79
C THR A 46 -6.26 5.43 40.08
N ALA A 47 -5.31 6.38 39.99
CA ALA A 47 -4.76 7.10 41.15
C ALA A 47 -5.80 7.82 42.02
N GLY A 48 -7.00 8.06 41.46
CA GLY A 48 -8.10 8.67 42.18
C GLY A 48 -7.91 10.18 42.40
N PRO A 49 -8.84 10.82 43.13
CA PRO A 49 -8.75 12.25 43.44
C PRO A 49 -7.60 12.57 44.41
N ASP A 50 -7.09 11.58 45.14
CA ASP A 50 -5.94 11.73 46.03
C ASP A 50 -4.61 11.84 45.29
N GLY A 51 -4.50 11.29 44.08
CA GLY A 51 -3.26 11.34 43.28
C GLY A 51 -2.88 12.71 42.72
N HIS A 52 -3.76 13.72 42.80
CA HIS A 52 -3.62 14.98 42.06
C HIS A 52 -3.46 14.72 40.54
N GLN A 53 -2.44 15.28 39.88
CA GLN A 53 -2.24 15.11 38.44
C GLN A 53 -1.92 13.64 38.07
N ALA A 54 -2.78 13.03 37.26
CA ALA A 54 -2.66 11.62 36.89
C ALA A 54 -3.19 11.38 35.46
N VAL A 55 -2.27 11.22 34.50
CA VAL A 55 -2.63 11.14 33.08
C VAL A 55 -3.06 9.73 32.70
N ALA A 56 -4.23 9.61 32.09
CA ALA A 56 -4.72 8.35 31.52
C ALA A 56 -4.16 8.13 30.11
N LEU A 57 -4.18 9.17 29.28
CA LEU A 57 -3.63 9.14 27.93
C LEU A 57 -2.83 10.41 27.64
N ARG A 58 -1.56 10.24 27.29
CA ARG A 58 -0.71 11.32 26.77
C ARG A 58 -0.46 11.11 25.29
N VAL A 59 -0.75 12.13 24.48
CA VAL A 59 -0.50 12.10 23.04
C VAL A 59 0.47 13.21 22.66
N GLN A 60 1.68 12.81 22.28
CA GLN A 60 2.71 13.62 21.64
C GLN A 60 2.86 13.23 20.15
N SER A 61 2.04 12.32 19.64
CA SER A 61 2.11 11.87 18.25
C SER A 61 1.39 12.85 17.31
N ASP A 62 2.01 13.18 16.18
CA ASP A 62 1.38 13.97 15.11
C ASP A 62 0.41 13.14 14.26
N MET A 63 -0.59 13.79 13.65
CA MET A 63 -1.66 13.14 12.88
C MET A 63 -2.36 12.00 13.64
N SER A 64 -2.60 12.20 14.94
CA SER A 64 -3.22 11.18 15.79
C SER A 64 -4.74 11.17 15.61
N ALA A 65 -5.34 9.97 15.56
CA ALA A 65 -6.78 9.82 15.40
C ALA A 65 -7.34 8.78 16.38
N ILE A 66 -8.24 9.21 17.27
CA ILE A 66 -8.74 8.42 18.38
C ILE A 66 -10.27 8.31 18.28
N PHE A 67 -10.80 7.08 18.20
CA PHE A 67 -12.21 6.82 17.90
C PHE A 67 -12.86 5.86 18.88
N ASN A 68 -14.03 6.21 19.43
CA ASN A 68 -14.76 5.30 20.33
C ASN A 68 -13.88 4.81 21.50
N CYS A 69 -12.97 5.65 21.98
CA CYS A 69 -12.12 5.35 23.13
C CYS A 69 -12.68 5.97 24.39
N ARG A 70 -12.27 5.43 25.54
CA ARG A 70 -12.58 5.97 26.84
C ARG A 70 -11.30 6.42 27.54
N MET A 71 -11.32 7.62 28.12
CA MET A 71 -10.23 8.18 28.90
C MET A 71 -10.80 8.55 30.25
N ASP A 72 -10.42 7.82 31.29
CA ASP A 72 -10.91 8.04 32.64
C ASP A 72 -9.77 8.37 33.58
N GLY A 73 -9.94 9.46 34.33
CA GLY A 73 -9.05 9.87 35.39
C GLY A 73 -9.76 10.87 36.29
N TYR A 74 -8.97 11.66 37.02
CA TYR A 74 -9.45 12.78 37.82
C TYR A 74 -8.80 14.05 37.30
N GLN A 75 -7.80 14.59 37.99
CA GLN A 75 -7.05 15.76 37.53
C GLN A 75 -6.06 15.35 36.43
N ASP A 76 -5.98 16.15 35.37
CA ASP A 76 -5.04 15.97 34.24
C ASP A 76 -5.24 14.64 33.47
N THR A 77 -6.49 14.27 33.14
CA THR A 77 -6.81 12.96 32.54
C THR A 77 -6.24 12.76 31.12
N LEU A 78 -6.54 13.67 30.19
CA LEU A 78 -6.14 13.59 28.78
C LEU A 78 -5.13 14.70 28.48
N TYR A 79 -3.87 14.28 28.29
CA TYR A 79 -2.78 15.19 27.96
C TYR A 79 -2.58 15.25 26.44
N ILE A 80 -3.24 16.23 25.81
CA ILE A 80 -3.12 16.58 24.39
C ILE A 80 -1.82 17.37 24.12
N GLN A 81 -0.68 16.73 24.41
CA GLN A 81 0.61 17.38 24.61
C GLN A 81 1.09 18.22 23.43
N ALA A 82 1.14 17.66 22.21
CA ALA A 82 1.71 18.34 21.04
C ALA A 82 1.13 17.83 19.71
N HIS A 83 1.35 18.60 18.64
CA HIS A 83 1.01 18.26 17.24
C HIS A 83 -0.49 18.11 16.95
N ARG A 84 -0.86 17.51 15.80
CA ARG A 84 -2.26 17.41 15.35
C ARG A 84 -2.95 16.16 15.88
N GLN A 85 -4.13 16.33 16.45
CA GLN A 85 -4.89 15.24 17.07
C GLN A 85 -6.39 15.39 16.79
N PHE A 86 -7.06 14.27 16.53
CA PHE A 86 -8.49 14.22 16.29
C PHE A 86 -9.12 13.13 17.15
N TYR A 87 -10.15 13.50 17.92
CA TYR A 87 -10.90 12.59 18.78
C TYR A 87 -12.36 12.59 18.32
N ARG A 88 -12.95 11.41 18.10
CA ARG A 88 -14.37 11.32 17.73
C ARG A 88 -15.09 10.19 18.46
N ASN A 89 -16.32 10.45 18.89
CA ASN A 89 -17.15 9.48 19.62
C ASN A 89 -16.48 8.92 20.88
N CYS A 90 -15.62 9.69 21.53
CA CYS A 90 -14.91 9.24 22.74
C CYS A 90 -15.72 9.54 24.01
N VAL A 91 -15.38 8.88 25.11
CA VAL A 91 -15.84 9.23 26.45
C VAL A 91 -14.65 9.71 27.26
N ILE A 92 -14.65 10.96 27.69
CA ILE A 92 -13.55 11.56 28.46
C ILE A 92 -14.12 11.97 29.81
N SER A 93 -13.51 11.52 30.92
CA SER A 93 -14.00 11.86 32.25
C SER A 93 -12.87 12.27 33.20
N GLY A 94 -13.11 13.34 33.95
CA GLY A 94 -12.15 13.89 34.91
C GLY A 94 -12.73 15.06 35.71
N THR A 95 -11.89 15.73 36.49
CA THR A 95 -12.30 16.81 37.43
C THR A 95 -11.69 18.15 37.05
N ILE A 96 -10.38 18.31 37.29
CA ILE A 96 -9.63 19.56 37.11
C ILE A 96 -8.70 19.42 35.91
N ASP A 97 -8.76 20.39 35.01
CA ASP A 97 -7.90 20.56 33.82
C ASP A 97 -7.80 19.26 33.00
N PHE A 98 -8.87 18.48 32.97
CA PHE A 98 -8.74 17.08 32.59
C PHE A 98 -8.61 16.85 31.08
N ILE A 99 -8.72 17.92 30.27
CA ILE A 99 -8.26 17.98 28.88
C ILE A 99 -7.28 19.14 28.76
N PHE A 100 -5.98 18.85 28.69
CA PHE A 100 -4.93 19.88 28.78
C PHE A 100 -3.75 19.60 27.86
N GLY A 101 -2.99 20.65 27.53
CA GLY A 101 -1.80 20.56 26.67
C GLY A 101 -1.77 21.63 25.58
N ASP A 102 -0.81 21.52 24.67
CA ASP A 102 -0.54 22.52 23.64
C ASP A 102 -0.45 21.90 22.24
N SER A 103 -1.55 21.26 21.83
CA SER A 103 -1.71 20.64 20.51
C SER A 103 -2.73 21.40 19.66
N THR A 104 -2.77 21.08 18.37
CA THR A 104 -3.89 21.39 17.49
C THR A 104 -4.87 20.21 17.56
N THR A 105 -5.94 20.36 18.35
CA THR A 105 -6.86 19.27 18.69
C THR A 105 -8.30 19.60 18.36
N VAL A 106 -9.01 18.65 17.75
CA VAL A 106 -10.47 18.67 17.64
C VAL A 106 -11.05 17.44 18.32
N ILE A 107 -11.99 17.65 19.25
CA ILE A 107 -12.78 16.62 19.92
C ILE A 107 -14.21 16.75 19.43
N GLN A 108 -14.70 15.74 18.73
CA GLN A 108 -15.96 15.78 18.02
C GLN A 108 -16.92 14.67 18.48
N ASN A 109 -18.23 14.94 18.52
CA ASN A 109 -19.27 13.94 18.79
C ASN A 109 -19.02 13.08 20.05
N SER A 110 -18.34 13.64 21.05
CA SER A 110 -17.85 12.91 22.21
C SER A 110 -18.67 13.23 23.46
N LEU A 111 -18.66 12.32 24.43
CA LEU A 111 -19.24 12.52 25.74
C LEU A 111 -18.15 12.91 26.73
N ILE A 112 -18.27 14.10 27.30
CA ILE A 112 -17.36 14.64 28.31
C ILE A 112 -18.11 14.59 29.65
N ILE A 113 -17.58 13.83 30.59
CA ILE A 113 -18.21 13.58 31.90
C ILE A 113 -17.38 14.29 32.97
N VAL A 114 -17.97 15.29 33.61
CA VAL A 114 -17.36 16.01 34.72
C VAL A 114 -17.61 15.24 36.01
N ARG A 115 -16.54 14.76 36.64
CA ARG A 115 -16.60 13.96 37.86
C ARG A 115 -16.76 14.84 39.11
N ARG A 116 -17.20 14.26 40.22
CA ARG A 116 -17.21 14.93 41.53
C ARG A 116 -15.75 15.10 41.98
N PRO A 117 -15.27 16.34 42.18
CA PRO A 117 -13.94 16.57 42.73
C PRO A 117 -13.95 16.33 44.25
N LYS A 118 -12.82 16.57 44.91
CA LYS A 118 -12.81 16.58 46.38
C LYS A 118 -13.62 17.74 46.92
N ASP A 119 -13.96 17.64 48.20
CA ASP A 119 -14.58 18.76 48.90
C ASP A 119 -13.67 20.00 48.82
N ASN A 120 -14.28 21.18 48.69
CA ASN A 120 -13.60 22.46 48.49
C ASN A 120 -12.79 22.59 47.18
N GLN A 121 -13.02 21.71 46.20
CA GLN A 121 -12.50 21.86 44.84
C GLN A 121 -13.60 22.24 43.85
N GLN A 122 -13.18 22.63 42.66
CA GLN A 122 -14.02 22.96 41.51
C GLN A 122 -13.59 22.13 40.30
N ASN A 123 -14.40 22.14 39.24
CA ASN A 123 -14.08 21.46 38.00
C ASN A 123 -13.71 22.44 36.88
N THR A 124 -12.76 22.02 36.04
CA THR A 124 -12.38 22.72 34.80
C THR A 124 -12.21 21.69 33.69
N VAL A 125 -12.99 21.83 32.62
CA VAL A 125 -12.96 20.84 31.53
C VAL A 125 -11.67 20.95 30.71
N THR A 126 -11.29 22.16 30.31
CA THR A 126 -10.12 22.38 29.44
C THR A 126 -9.07 23.30 30.05
N ALA A 127 -7.80 23.01 29.76
CA ALA A 127 -6.66 23.89 30.04
C ALA A 127 -5.65 23.87 28.88
N HIS A 128 -5.95 24.60 27.80
CA HIS A 128 -5.05 24.70 26.62
C HIS A 128 -3.83 25.57 26.94
N GLY A 129 -2.67 25.19 26.40
CA GLY A 129 -1.34 25.68 26.81
C GLY A 129 -0.57 26.50 25.79
N LYS A 130 -1.23 27.19 24.86
CA LYS A 130 -0.56 28.02 23.85
C LYS A 130 0.25 29.17 24.48
N ALA A 131 1.56 29.11 24.34
CA ALA A 131 2.52 30.01 24.99
C ALA A 131 2.82 31.26 24.19
N GLU A 132 2.81 31.16 22.85
CA GLU A 132 3.23 32.24 21.95
C GLU A 132 2.15 32.58 20.93
N LYS A 133 1.98 33.87 20.59
CA LYS A 133 0.94 34.32 19.64
C LYS A 133 1.01 33.58 18.30
N ARG A 134 2.22 33.31 17.80
CA ARG A 134 2.47 32.73 16.47
C ARG A 134 2.22 31.21 16.37
N GLU A 135 2.10 30.50 17.50
CA GLU A 135 1.79 29.06 17.46
C GLU A 135 0.45 28.78 16.77
N THR A 136 0.32 27.65 16.09
CA THR A 136 -0.92 27.28 15.39
C THR A 136 -1.80 26.32 16.20
N THR A 137 -1.44 26.08 17.46
CA THR A 137 -2.13 25.18 18.39
C THR A 137 -3.46 25.77 18.87
N GLY A 138 -4.36 24.88 19.30
CA GLY A 138 -5.69 25.24 19.79
C GLY A 138 -6.56 24.00 19.98
N LEU A 139 -7.54 24.11 20.85
CA LEU A 139 -8.51 23.05 21.16
C LEU A 139 -9.91 23.44 20.67
N VAL A 140 -10.55 22.55 19.93
CA VAL A 140 -11.96 22.68 19.54
C VAL A 140 -12.77 21.53 20.11
N ILE A 141 -13.81 21.84 20.88
CA ILE A 141 -14.85 20.90 21.31
C ILE A 141 -16.06 21.13 20.41
N HIS A 142 -16.35 20.17 19.53
CA HIS A 142 -17.37 20.31 18.49
C HIS A 142 -18.45 19.24 18.62
N ASN A 143 -19.72 19.65 18.66
CA ASN A 143 -20.88 18.75 18.70
C ASN A 143 -20.78 17.66 19.78
N CYS A 144 -20.25 18.00 20.95
CA CYS A 144 -20.09 17.09 22.08
C CYS A 144 -21.27 17.22 23.07
N ARG A 145 -21.24 16.41 24.14
CA ARG A 145 -22.09 16.61 25.33
C ARG A 145 -21.20 16.73 26.57
N ILE A 146 -21.35 17.80 27.34
CA ILE A 146 -20.68 18.00 28.63
C ILE A 146 -21.72 17.82 29.73
N VAL A 147 -21.56 16.76 30.52
CA VAL A 147 -22.56 16.32 31.53
C VAL A 147 -21.89 16.06 32.87
N PRO A 148 -22.60 16.20 34.00
CA PRO A 148 -22.07 15.79 35.30
C PRO A 148 -22.14 14.26 35.44
N GLU A 149 -21.20 13.67 36.16
CA GLU A 149 -21.34 12.28 36.59
C GLU A 149 -22.47 12.13 37.63
N GLN A 150 -22.97 10.92 37.79
CA GLN A 150 -24.06 10.64 38.73
C GLN A 150 -23.72 11.04 40.18
N LYS A 151 -22.46 10.88 40.61
CA LYS A 151 -22.00 11.31 41.95
C LYS A 151 -21.89 12.82 42.10
N LEU A 152 -21.65 13.56 41.03
CA LEU A 152 -21.66 15.03 41.05
C LEU A 152 -23.10 15.56 41.04
N PHE A 153 -24.05 14.83 40.44
CA PHE A 153 -25.42 15.31 40.22
C PHE A 153 -26.11 15.90 41.46
N PRO A 154 -26.05 15.30 42.67
CA PRO A 154 -26.65 15.87 43.88
C PRO A 154 -26.03 17.22 44.30
N ASP A 155 -24.73 17.39 44.07
CA ASP A 155 -23.96 18.56 44.47
C ASP A 155 -23.67 19.52 43.30
N ARG A 156 -24.28 19.29 42.13
CA ARG A 156 -23.89 19.94 40.86
C ARG A 156 -24.06 21.45 40.83
N PHE A 157 -24.88 22.00 41.71
CA PHE A 157 -25.04 23.45 41.90
C PHE A 157 -24.19 24.01 43.04
N LYS A 158 -23.69 23.16 43.94
CA LYS A 158 -22.80 23.54 45.06
C LYS A 158 -21.34 23.54 44.65
N ILE A 159 -20.95 22.66 43.73
CA ILE A 159 -19.58 22.51 43.24
C ILE A 159 -19.43 23.27 41.92
N PRO A 160 -18.66 24.39 41.89
CA PRO A 160 -18.48 25.16 40.66
C PRO A 160 -17.82 24.32 39.57
N SER A 161 -18.39 24.37 38.36
CA SER A 161 -17.86 23.67 37.18
C SER A 161 -17.78 24.63 35.99
N PHE A 162 -16.61 24.71 35.37
CA PHE A 162 -16.31 25.62 34.28
C PHE A 162 -15.89 24.87 33.01
N LEU A 163 -16.14 25.49 31.86
CA LEU A 163 -15.72 25.04 30.52
C LEU A 163 -14.19 24.98 30.40
N GLY A 164 -13.46 25.81 31.16
CA GLY A 164 -12.00 25.74 31.22
C GLY A 164 -11.35 26.99 31.78
N ARG A 165 -10.02 26.99 31.73
CA ARG A 165 -9.15 28.09 32.15
C ARG A 165 -7.83 28.12 31.37
N PRO A 166 -7.21 29.29 31.17
CA PRO A 166 -6.01 29.40 30.34
C PRO A 166 -4.77 28.88 31.07
N TRP A 167 -4.03 27.93 30.50
CA TRP A 167 -2.78 27.47 31.10
C TRP A 167 -1.59 28.37 30.73
N LYS A 168 -1.67 29.06 29.57
CA LYS A 168 -0.63 29.96 29.03
C LYS A 168 -1.21 31.23 28.38
N PRO A 169 -0.42 32.30 28.14
CA PRO A 169 -0.95 33.62 27.78
C PRO A 169 -1.86 33.65 26.55
N TYR A 170 -1.57 32.83 25.53
CA TYR A 170 -2.33 32.83 24.27
C TYR A 170 -3.25 31.61 24.14
N SER A 171 -3.62 30.98 25.26
CA SER A 171 -4.48 29.79 25.32
C SER A 171 -5.68 29.89 24.36
N LYS A 172 -5.92 28.83 23.59
CA LYS A 172 -6.92 28.84 22.53
C LYS A 172 -7.90 27.68 22.67
N THR A 173 -9.15 27.98 23.01
CA THR A 173 -10.22 26.98 23.16
C THR A 173 -11.52 27.47 22.53
N ILE A 174 -12.14 26.63 21.70
CA ILE A 174 -13.45 26.90 21.10
C ILE A 174 -14.41 25.78 21.49
N ILE A 175 -15.60 26.12 22.00
CA ILE A 175 -16.68 25.17 22.29
C ILE A 175 -17.87 25.49 21.41
N MET A 176 -18.19 24.60 20.49
CA MET A 176 -19.21 24.86 19.49
C MET A 176 -20.16 23.68 19.26
N GLU A 177 -21.42 23.99 18.97
CA GLU A 177 -22.52 23.06 18.70
C GLU A 177 -22.69 21.99 19.79
N THR A 178 -22.17 22.25 20.99
CA THR A 178 -22.03 21.28 22.07
C THR A 178 -23.18 21.46 23.06
N THR A 179 -23.70 20.35 23.58
CA THR A 179 -24.75 20.37 24.61
C THR A 179 -24.12 20.51 25.98
N LEU A 180 -24.49 21.54 26.74
CA LEU A 180 -23.94 21.90 28.05
C LEU A 180 -24.99 21.66 29.14
N GLY A 181 -24.63 20.88 30.17
CA GLY A 181 -25.49 20.62 31.34
C GLY A 181 -25.70 21.84 32.23
N ASP A 182 -26.71 21.77 33.10
CA ASP A 182 -27.20 22.83 33.98
C ASP A 182 -26.19 23.26 35.07
N PHE A 183 -25.20 22.41 35.33
CA PHE A 183 -24.16 22.59 36.32
C PHE A 183 -22.99 23.50 35.87
N ILE A 184 -22.94 23.88 34.58
CA ILE A 184 -21.92 24.82 34.10
C ILE A 184 -22.23 26.21 34.64
N GLN A 185 -21.25 26.81 35.33
CA GLN A 185 -21.39 28.13 35.91
C GLN A 185 -21.76 29.19 34.84
N PRO A 186 -22.61 30.19 35.15
CA PRO A 186 -23.00 31.23 34.20
C PRO A 186 -21.80 31.95 33.56
N ALA A 187 -20.74 32.19 34.35
CA ALA A 187 -19.47 32.75 33.88
C ALA A 187 -18.83 31.92 32.74
N GLY A 188 -19.07 30.61 32.71
CA GLY A 188 -18.58 29.65 31.72
C GLY A 188 -17.10 29.33 31.88
N TRP A 189 -16.25 30.35 32.02
CA TRP A 189 -14.80 30.25 32.08
C TRP A 189 -14.28 30.82 33.40
N MET A 190 -13.12 30.36 33.85
CA MET A 190 -12.47 30.88 35.06
C MET A 190 -11.01 31.28 34.79
N PRO A 191 -10.47 32.31 35.47
CA PRO A 191 -9.06 32.65 35.34
C PRO A 191 -8.18 31.54 35.93
N TRP A 192 -6.90 31.52 35.58
CA TRP A 192 -5.95 30.56 36.14
C TRP A 192 -5.46 30.99 37.52
N ALA A 193 -4.55 31.95 37.54
CA ALA A 193 -4.11 32.72 38.70
C ALA A 193 -3.74 34.12 38.17
N GLY A 194 -4.46 35.15 38.61
CA GLY A 194 -4.36 36.50 38.04
C GLY A 194 -4.94 36.63 36.63
N ASP A 195 -4.55 37.69 35.92
CA ASP A 195 -5.15 38.15 34.66
C ASP A 195 -4.24 38.00 33.42
N PHE A 196 -3.08 37.34 33.57
CA PHE A 196 -2.00 37.29 32.57
C PHE A 196 -2.42 36.87 31.14
N ALA A 197 -3.49 36.09 31.01
CA ALA A 197 -3.99 35.59 29.73
C ALA A 197 -5.28 36.27 29.27
N LEU A 198 -5.99 37.00 30.13
CA LEU A 198 -7.38 37.42 29.86
C LEU A 198 -7.50 38.39 28.67
N ASN A 199 -6.40 39.08 28.36
CA ASN A 199 -6.28 40.00 27.22
C ASN A 199 -5.82 39.33 25.91
N THR A 200 -5.18 38.17 26.00
CA THR A 200 -4.41 37.56 24.88
C THR A 200 -4.91 36.18 24.49
N LEU A 201 -5.67 35.51 25.35
CA LEU A 201 -6.31 34.23 25.07
C LEU A 201 -7.31 34.36 23.93
N PHE A 202 -7.67 33.22 23.35
CA PHE A 202 -8.70 33.11 22.34
C PHE A 202 -9.74 32.06 22.75
N TYR A 203 -10.74 32.48 23.54
CA TYR A 203 -11.83 31.62 23.98
C TYR A 203 -13.12 31.95 23.24
N ALA A 204 -13.80 30.95 22.70
CA ALA A 204 -15.00 31.19 21.93
C ALA A 204 -16.10 30.15 22.09
N GLU A 205 -17.34 30.60 21.94
CA GLU A 205 -18.54 29.76 21.91
C GLU A 205 -19.37 30.01 20.65
N TYR A 206 -19.97 28.94 20.09
CA TYR A 206 -20.86 29.03 18.93
C TYR A 206 -21.96 27.98 18.98
N GLY A 207 -23.23 28.38 18.89
CA GLY A 207 -24.34 27.43 18.67
C GLY A 207 -24.49 26.32 19.73
N ASN A 208 -23.96 26.51 20.94
CA ASN A 208 -24.10 25.55 22.03
C ASN A 208 -25.56 25.44 22.48
N ARG A 209 -25.95 24.26 22.98
CA ARG A 209 -27.33 23.93 23.37
C ARG A 209 -27.40 23.45 24.82
N GLY A 210 -28.61 23.40 25.38
CA GLY A 210 -28.84 22.91 26.74
C GLY A 210 -28.75 23.99 27.83
N PRO A 211 -29.10 23.63 29.09
CA PRO A 211 -29.30 24.59 30.16
C PRO A 211 -28.03 25.38 30.55
N GLY A 212 -26.83 24.81 30.37
CA GLY A 212 -25.55 25.50 30.62
C GLY A 212 -25.06 26.40 29.48
N ALA A 213 -25.78 26.46 28.35
CA ALA A 213 -25.34 27.16 27.15
C ALA A 213 -25.72 28.64 27.09
N ASN A 214 -26.42 29.17 28.11
CA ASN A 214 -26.74 30.58 28.16
C ASN A 214 -25.46 31.42 28.29
N THR A 215 -25.19 32.27 27.29
CA THR A 215 -23.98 33.09 27.22
C THR A 215 -24.13 34.50 27.81
N ARG A 216 -25.32 34.89 28.28
CA ARG A 216 -25.61 36.27 28.76
C ARG A 216 -24.73 36.72 29.93
N SER A 217 -24.28 35.77 30.76
CA SER A 217 -23.49 36.03 31.97
C SER A 217 -22.06 35.50 31.87
N ARG A 218 -21.58 35.26 30.64
CA ARG A 218 -20.19 34.83 30.41
C ARG A 218 -19.22 35.93 30.80
N VAL A 219 -17.98 35.53 31.06
CA VAL A 219 -16.88 36.44 31.37
C VAL A 219 -16.73 37.58 30.35
N THR A 220 -16.30 38.75 30.82
CA THR A 220 -16.11 39.96 30.01
C THR A 220 -14.67 40.14 29.52
N TRP A 221 -13.89 39.05 29.48
CA TRP A 221 -12.48 39.12 29.10
C TRP A 221 -12.32 39.54 27.64
N LYS A 222 -11.30 40.37 27.36
CA LYS A 222 -11.00 40.84 25.99
C LYS A 222 -10.69 39.67 25.03
N GLY A 223 -10.12 38.58 25.53
CA GLY A 223 -9.86 37.37 24.76
C GLY A 223 -11.06 36.44 24.54
N TYR A 224 -12.20 36.69 25.20
CA TYR A 224 -13.42 35.89 25.05
C TYR A 224 -14.33 36.46 23.95
N ARG A 225 -14.93 35.59 23.13
CA ARG A 225 -15.92 36.00 22.14
C ARG A 225 -17.03 34.98 21.89
N ILE A 226 -18.23 35.48 21.59
CA ILE A 226 -19.31 34.68 21.03
C ILE A 226 -19.21 34.81 19.50
N ILE A 227 -19.00 33.69 18.82
CA ILE A 227 -19.00 33.66 17.35
C ILE A 227 -20.44 33.85 16.89
N LYS A 228 -20.67 34.84 16.01
CA LYS A 228 -22.03 35.24 15.62
C LYS A 228 -22.51 34.56 14.35
N THR A 229 -21.60 34.17 13.46
CA THR A 229 -21.96 33.66 12.14
C THR A 229 -21.50 32.24 11.94
N ARG A 230 -22.27 31.48 11.16
CA ARG A 230 -21.86 30.14 10.72
C ARG A 230 -20.55 30.18 9.93
N ASN A 231 -20.36 31.18 9.08
CA ASN A 231 -19.15 31.31 8.27
C ASN A 231 -17.88 31.52 9.11
N GLU A 232 -17.96 32.32 10.18
CA GLU A 232 -16.85 32.45 11.14
C GLU A 232 -16.65 31.14 11.91
N ALA A 233 -17.73 30.48 12.34
CA ALA A 233 -17.63 29.19 13.04
C ALA A 233 -16.99 28.11 12.17
N LEU A 234 -17.29 28.08 10.87
CA LEU A 234 -16.76 27.12 9.90
C LEU A 234 -15.23 27.17 9.80
N GLN A 235 -14.58 28.30 10.11
CA GLN A 235 -13.11 28.41 10.17
C GLN A 235 -12.48 27.57 11.28
N TYR A 236 -13.27 27.20 12.30
CA TYR A 236 -12.86 26.35 13.42
C TYR A 236 -13.41 24.92 13.28
N THR A 237 -14.22 24.68 12.24
CA THR A 237 -14.61 23.34 11.83
C THR A 237 -13.60 22.77 10.84
N LEU A 238 -13.71 21.47 10.62
CA LEU A 238 -12.92 20.80 9.62
C LEU A 238 -13.66 20.98 8.26
N ALA A 239 -12.99 21.45 7.20
CA ALA A 239 -13.65 21.91 5.96
C ALA A 239 -14.17 20.76 5.05
N GLU A 240 -15.39 20.88 4.52
CA GLU A 240 -15.94 20.00 3.47
C GLU A 240 -15.58 20.53 2.06
N ARG A 241 -15.25 19.63 1.12
CA ARG A 241 -15.06 19.97 -0.29
C ARG A 241 -16.40 20.39 -0.93
N GLY A 242 -16.51 21.65 -1.35
CA GLY A 242 -17.59 22.18 -2.19
C GLY A 242 -17.14 22.38 -3.65
N ILE A 243 -18.04 22.09 -4.57
CA ILE A 243 -17.90 22.17 -6.04
C ILE A 243 -17.81 23.65 -6.51
N ASN A 244 -16.86 23.91 -7.43
CA ASN A 244 -16.69 25.06 -8.34
C ASN A 244 -17.07 26.49 -7.91
N LYS A 245 -16.09 27.41 -8.05
CA LYS A 245 -16.24 28.71 -8.75
C LYS A 245 -14.86 29.25 -9.15
N GLY A 246 -14.73 29.68 -10.41
CA GLY A 246 -13.46 30.05 -11.04
C GLY A 246 -13.01 31.51 -10.86
N THR A 247 -11.94 31.82 -11.61
CA THR A 247 -11.31 33.15 -11.87
C THR A 247 -10.59 33.81 -10.68
N LYS A 248 -9.43 34.50 -10.77
CA LYS A 248 -8.65 35.11 -11.88
C LYS A 248 -7.21 35.42 -11.37
N MET A 249 -6.28 35.63 -12.31
CA MET A 249 -4.83 35.97 -12.19
C MET A 249 -4.42 37.03 -11.15
N ILE A 250 -3.12 37.05 -10.79
CA ILE A 250 -2.14 38.14 -11.07
C ILE A 250 -0.70 37.62 -10.85
N GLY A 251 0.17 37.83 -11.84
CA GLY A 251 1.57 37.40 -11.84
C GLY A 251 2.52 38.39 -11.18
N LYS A 252 3.79 37.95 -11.00
CA LYS A 252 4.99 38.78 -11.02
C LYS A 252 6.22 37.89 -11.27
N ALA A 253 6.98 38.26 -12.29
CA ALA A 253 8.27 37.70 -12.67
C ALA A 253 9.38 38.19 -11.74
N VAL A 254 10.38 37.34 -11.47
CA VAL A 254 11.76 37.76 -11.13
C VAL A 254 12.74 36.78 -11.78
N VAL A 255 13.72 37.39 -12.46
CA VAL A 255 14.80 36.81 -13.25
C VAL A 255 16.03 36.53 -12.37
N SER A 256 16.81 35.51 -12.75
CA SER A 256 18.29 35.43 -12.71
C SER A 256 18.86 34.26 -11.90
N GLY A 257 19.79 33.51 -12.53
CA GLY A 257 20.73 32.62 -11.85
C GLY A 257 21.28 31.47 -12.71
N ILE A 258 22.24 31.78 -13.58
CA ILE A 258 22.96 30.89 -14.51
C ILE A 258 23.91 29.90 -13.78
N SER A 259 24.18 28.76 -14.45
CA SER A 259 25.35 27.82 -14.36
C SER A 259 24.91 26.40 -13.98
N LEU A 260 25.33 25.30 -14.60
CA LEU A 260 26.49 24.96 -15.42
C LEU A 260 26.18 23.60 -16.08
N PHE A 261 26.63 23.34 -17.32
CA PHE A 261 27.10 22.06 -17.89
C PHE A 261 26.91 22.04 -19.42
N LEU A 262 27.90 22.64 -20.08
CA LEU A 262 28.36 22.26 -21.40
C LEU A 262 29.00 20.87 -21.36
N VAL A 263 29.09 20.25 -22.55
CA VAL A 263 29.77 18.99 -22.91
C VAL A 263 28.84 17.76 -22.93
N VAL A 264 28.14 17.57 -24.05
CA VAL A 264 28.25 16.36 -24.90
C VAL A 264 27.98 16.76 -26.35
N GLY A 265 29.04 17.06 -27.07
CA GLY A 265 29.09 16.97 -28.52
C GLY A 265 30.23 16.03 -28.89
N VAL A 266 30.05 15.29 -29.98
CA VAL A 266 30.99 14.35 -30.64
C VAL A 266 30.81 12.87 -30.27
N ILE A 267 30.94 12.03 -31.32
CA ILE A 267 30.77 10.57 -31.47
C ILE A 267 29.34 10.26 -31.97
N ILE A 268 29.09 9.99 -33.26
CA ILE A 268 29.61 8.87 -34.06
C ILE A 268 29.74 9.27 -35.54
N GLY A 269 30.93 9.09 -36.09
CA GLY A 269 31.16 8.84 -37.50
C GLY A 269 32.09 7.64 -37.64
N ILE A 270 31.91 6.89 -38.74
CA ILE A 270 32.71 5.75 -39.23
C ILE A 270 32.21 4.35 -38.79
N VAL A 271 31.41 3.73 -39.67
CA VAL A 271 31.68 2.36 -40.17
C VAL A 271 31.37 2.31 -41.66
N SER A 272 32.39 1.96 -42.43
CA SER A 272 32.47 1.79 -43.87
C SER A 272 31.99 0.41 -44.32
N VAL A 273 31.12 0.34 -45.33
CA VAL A 273 31.00 -0.81 -46.26
C VAL A 273 30.72 -0.28 -47.67
N THR A 274 31.38 -0.91 -48.63
CA THR A 274 31.73 -0.52 -49.99
C THR A 274 30.64 -0.75 -51.05
N ARG A 275 30.57 0.14 -52.07
CA ARG A 275 30.34 -0.12 -53.52
C ARG A 275 30.33 1.20 -54.35
N PRO A 276 30.55 1.17 -55.69
CA PRO A 276 31.45 2.11 -56.36
C PRO A 276 30.80 3.26 -57.16
N HIS A 277 31.58 4.35 -57.24
CA HIS A 277 31.73 5.37 -58.31
C HIS A 277 30.50 5.97 -59.01
N GLY A 278 30.31 7.27 -58.78
CA GLY A 278 29.58 8.21 -59.64
C GLY A 278 29.33 9.54 -58.91
N SER A 279 30.04 10.60 -59.34
CA SER A 279 29.93 12.03 -58.95
C SER A 279 28.50 12.49 -58.62
N ASP A 280 28.22 13.26 -57.57
CA ASP A 280 28.72 14.62 -57.32
C ASP A 280 28.54 14.96 -55.83
N ARG A 281 29.53 15.69 -55.27
CA ARG A 281 29.42 16.28 -53.93
C ARG A 281 28.49 17.49 -54.03
N THR A 282 27.30 17.36 -53.47
CA THR A 282 26.59 18.49 -52.86
C THR A 282 26.68 18.30 -51.36
N ASP A 283 27.38 19.21 -50.68
CA ASP A 283 27.34 19.37 -49.23
C ASP A 283 25.92 19.80 -48.85
N GLY A 284 25.04 18.81 -48.70
CA GLY A 284 23.73 18.96 -48.11
C GLY A 284 23.88 18.79 -46.60
N ASP A 285 24.09 19.89 -45.89
CA ASP A 285 23.87 20.00 -44.46
C ASP A 285 22.40 19.61 -44.20
N THR A 286 22.15 18.33 -43.92
CA THR A 286 20.80 17.79 -43.76
C THR A 286 20.24 18.29 -42.44
N ASN A 287 19.65 19.48 -42.50
CA ASN A 287 18.82 20.05 -41.45
C ASN A 287 17.67 19.07 -41.16
N MET A 288 17.90 18.13 -40.22
CA MET A 288 16.88 17.22 -39.73
C MET A 288 15.67 18.05 -39.29
N SER A 289 14.49 17.72 -39.82
CA SER A 289 13.24 18.38 -39.44
C SER A 289 13.06 18.33 -37.92
N SER A 290 12.39 19.33 -37.35
CA SER A 290 12.07 19.38 -35.92
C SER A 290 11.32 18.12 -35.45
N SER A 291 10.51 17.52 -36.32
CA SER A 291 9.81 16.25 -36.09
C SER A 291 10.76 15.05 -35.97
N MET A 292 11.80 14.94 -36.81
CA MET A 292 12.78 13.86 -36.71
C MET A 292 13.64 13.99 -35.44
N LYS A 293 13.97 15.22 -35.03
CA LYS A 293 14.67 15.47 -33.76
C LYS A 293 13.83 15.05 -32.54
N ALA A 294 12.52 15.28 -32.57
CA ALA A 294 11.60 14.84 -31.52
C ALA A 294 11.51 13.31 -31.41
N VAL A 295 11.40 12.61 -32.54
CA VAL A 295 11.37 11.13 -32.58
C VAL A 295 12.68 10.54 -32.09
N ALA A 296 13.82 11.07 -32.55
CA ALA A 296 15.15 10.63 -32.10
C ALA A 296 15.34 10.84 -30.59
N SER A 297 14.77 11.91 -30.04
CA SER A 297 14.79 12.19 -28.60
C SER A 297 14.00 11.16 -27.78
N VAL A 298 12.79 10.78 -28.24
CA VAL A 298 11.97 9.75 -27.59
C VAL A 298 12.61 8.36 -27.68
N CYS A 299 13.21 8.04 -28.82
CA CYS A 299 13.85 6.74 -29.05
C CYS A 299 15.29 6.65 -28.50
N ALA A 300 15.81 7.69 -27.86
CA ALA A 300 17.21 7.75 -27.44
C ALA A 300 17.61 6.61 -26.49
N THR A 301 16.71 6.21 -25.59
CA THR A 301 16.93 5.20 -24.54
C THR A 301 16.29 3.84 -24.84
N ALA A 302 15.65 3.72 -26.00
CA ALA A 302 15.12 2.47 -26.52
C ALA A 302 16.24 1.47 -26.83
N ASP A 303 16.03 0.20 -26.48
CA ASP A 303 17.00 -0.85 -26.79
C ASP A 303 16.95 -1.24 -28.27
N TYR A 304 15.78 -1.16 -28.89
CA TYR A 304 15.57 -1.44 -30.31
C TYR A 304 15.28 -0.14 -31.05
N LYS A 305 16.33 0.67 -31.24
CA LYS A 305 16.24 2.03 -31.81
C LYS A 305 15.59 2.05 -33.18
N ASP A 306 15.97 1.15 -34.09
CA ASP A 306 15.42 1.11 -35.44
C ASP A 306 13.91 0.82 -35.42
N ALA A 307 13.47 -0.15 -34.61
CA ALA A 307 12.06 -0.47 -34.42
C ALA A 307 11.30 0.71 -33.78
N CYS A 308 11.92 1.44 -32.84
CA CYS A 308 11.34 2.64 -32.25
C CYS A 308 11.17 3.76 -33.28
N MET A 309 12.23 4.06 -34.04
CA MET A 309 12.21 5.09 -35.09
C MET A 309 11.18 4.78 -36.16
N GLN A 310 11.12 3.53 -36.64
CA GLN A 310 10.13 3.08 -37.62
C GLN A 310 8.69 3.24 -37.10
N THR A 311 8.47 2.97 -35.81
CA THR A 311 7.14 3.05 -35.16
C THR A 311 6.68 4.50 -34.97
N LEU A 312 7.59 5.40 -34.59
CA LEU A 312 7.24 6.76 -34.18
C LEU A 312 7.40 7.83 -35.26
N SER A 313 8.16 7.55 -36.33
CA SER A 313 8.32 8.48 -37.47
C SER A 313 7.00 8.91 -38.13
N PRO A 314 5.94 8.08 -38.22
CA PRO A 314 4.65 8.47 -38.80
C PRO A 314 3.75 9.29 -37.86
N VAL A 315 4.13 9.51 -36.59
CA VAL A 315 3.28 10.18 -35.58
C VAL A 315 3.07 11.67 -35.88
N PRO A 316 4.10 12.45 -36.28
CA PRO A 316 3.91 13.84 -36.69
C PRO A 316 3.15 13.90 -38.03
N LYS A 317 1.85 14.19 -38.00
CA LYS A 317 1.02 14.33 -39.21
C LYS A 317 1.00 15.78 -39.71
N ASN A 318 1.22 15.98 -41.01
CA ASN A 318 0.92 17.21 -41.75
C ASN A 318 1.37 18.52 -41.08
N GLY A 319 2.65 18.63 -40.69
CA GLY A 319 3.23 19.88 -40.18
C GLY A 319 2.80 20.28 -38.76
N SER A 320 2.03 19.46 -38.05
CA SER A 320 1.67 19.70 -36.64
C SER A 320 2.68 19.06 -35.69
N SER A 321 3.03 19.77 -34.60
CA SER A 321 3.90 19.25 -33.54
C SER A 321 3.19 18.16 -32.73
N ALA A 322 3.71 16.93 -32.72
CA ALA A 322 3.20 15.84 -31.88
C ALA A 322 3.64 16.02 -30.42
N THR A 323 2.73 15.73 -29.49
CA THR A 323 2.97 15.78 -28.05
C THR A 323 3.61 14.50 -27.53
N PRO A 324 4.23 14.50 -26.34
CA PRO A 324 4.72 13.28 -25.69
C PRO A 324 3.65 12.18 -25.55
N LYS A 325 2.39 12.55 -25.32
CA LYS A 325 1.27 11.59 -25.27
C LYS A 325 1.09 10.87 -26.59
N ASP A 326 1.15 11.59 -27.71
CA ASP A 326 0.94 11.02 -29.04
C ASP A 326 1.99 9.94 -29.33
N TYR A 327 3.25 10.17 -28.93
CA TYR A 327 4.31 9.17 -29.08
C TYR A 327 4.10 7.94 -28.20
N ILE A 328 3.70 8.11 -26.93
CA ILE A 328 3.43 6.99 -26.01
C ILE A 328 2.23 6.19 -26.51
N GLN A 329 1.14 6.87 -26.88
CA GLN A 329 -0.07 6.26 -27.42
C GLN A 329 0.21 5.49 -28.72
N ALA A 330 1.01 6.06 -29.63
CA ALA A 330 1.42 5.37 -30.86
C ALA A 330 2.27 4.12 -30.57
N ALA A 331 3.25 4.21 -29.67
CA ALA A 331 4.07 3.06 -29.27
C ALA A 331 3.21 1.92 -28.72
N VAL A 332 2.26 2.23 -27.84
CA VAL A 332 1.34 1.25 -27.25
C VAL A 332 0.40 0.66 -28.33
N GLN A 333 -0.17 1.48 -29.21
CA GLN A 333 -1.06 1.01 -30.29
C GLN A 333 -0.38 0.06 -31.26
N VAL A 334 0.84 0.37 -31.71
CA VAL A 334 1.59 -0.49 -32.63
C VAL A 334 1.97 -1.80 -31.94
N THR A 335 2.31 -1.74 -30.65
CA THR A 335 2.55 -2.94 -29.84
C THR A 335 1.31 -3.83 -29.77
N ILE A 336 0.12 -3.27 -29.49
CA ILE A 336 -1.17 -4.00 -29.49
C ILE A 336 -1.40 -4.69 -30.84
N LYS A 337 -1.17 -3.98 -31.95
CA LYS A 337 -1.33 -4.55 -33.30
C LYS A 337 -0.43 -5.76 -33.53
N GLN A 338 0.82 -5.68 -33.08
CA GLN A 338 1.77 -6.79 -33.25
C GLN A 338 1.47 -7.98 -32.34
N ILE A 339 1.00 -7.74 -31.12
CA ILE A 339 0.54 -8.81 -30.23
C ILE A 339 -0.68 -9.51 -30.82
N LYS A 340 -1.65 -8.76 -31.38
CA LYS A 340 -2.80 -9.35 -32.10
C LYS A 340 -2.37 -10.24 -33.26
N SER A 341 -1.36 -9.82 -34.04
CA SER A 341 -0.79 -10.66 -35.10
C SER A 341 -0.21 -11.97 -34.55
N SER A 342 0.50 -11.90 -33.43
CA SER A 342 1.10 -13.06 -32.76
C SER A 342 0.04 -14.00 -32.15
N MET A 343 -1.04 -13.43 -31.63
CA MET A 343 -2.19 -14.17 -31.12
C MET A 343 -2.87 -14.96 -32.24
N ASN A 344 -3.09 -14.33 -33.39
CA ASN A 344 -3.64 -14.99 -34.58
C ASN A 344 -2.69 -16.08 -35.12
N LEU A 345 -1.38 -15.89 -35.01
CA LEU A 345 -0.39 -16.93 -35.34
C LEU A 345 -0.54 -18.13 -34.40
N SER A 346 -0.65 -17.90 -33.09
CA SER A 346 -0.86 -18.98 -32.11
C SER A 346 -2.10 -19.81 -32.44
N GLU A 347 -3.20 -19.16 -32.83
CA GLU A 347 -4.42 -19.82 -33.26
C GLU A 347 -4.25 -20.64 -34.55
N LYS A 348 -3.49 -20.13 -35.53
CA LYS A 348 -3.17 -20.92 -36.73
C LYS A 348 -2.31 -22.14 -36.42
N LEU A 349 -1.32 -21.99 -35.54
CA LEU A 349 -0.45 -23.08 -35.11
C LEU A 349 -1.22 -24.12 -34.29
N PHE A 350 -2.20 -23.69 -33.48
CA PHE A 350 -3.08 -24.58 -32.73
C PHE A 350 -3.81 -25.55 -33.67
N GLN A 351 -4.31 -25.05 -34.80
CA GLN A 351 -4.97 -25.88 -35.83
C GLN A 351 -4.01 -26.75 -36.65
N ALA A 352 -2.69 -26.49 -36.56
CA ALA A 352 -1.66 -27.17 -37.34
C ALA A 352 -1.00 -28.35 -36.59
N THR A 353 -1.48 -28.69 -35.39
CA THR A 353 -0.98 -29.81 -34.60
C THR A 353 -2.13 -30.61 -34.01
N ASN A 354 -1.92 -31.92 -33.86
CA ASN A 354 -2.83 -32.84 -33.17
C ASN A 354 -2.29 -33.27 -31.79
N ASP A 355 -1.09 -32.80 -31.41
CA ASP A 355 -0.56 -33.07 -30.07
C ASP A 355 -1.33 -32.26 -29.03
N SER A 356 -2.01 -32.96 -28.12
CA SER A 356 -2.91 -32.35 -27.14
C SER A 356 -2.20 -31.34 -26.22
N ARG A 357 -0.93 -31.59 -25.86
CA ARG A 357 -0.16 -30.70 -24.99
C ARG A 357 0.28 -29.45 -25.75
N THR A 358 0.74 -29.59 -26.98
CA THR A 358 1.09 -28.46 -27.85
C THR A 358 -0.15 -27.63 -28.18
N GLN A 359 -1.30 -28.24 -28.46
CA GLN A 359 -2.58 -27.52 -28.62
C GLN A 359 -2.92 -26.74 -27.35
N MET A 360 -2.83 -27.36 -26.17
CA MET A 360 -3.08 -26.68 -24.90
C MET A 360 -2.15 -25.47 -24.71
N ALA A 361 -0.85 -25.63 -24.99
CA ALA A 361 0.13 -24.56 -24.89
C ALA A 361 -0.13 -23.38 -25.86
N LEU A 362 -0.56 -23.67 -27.08
CA LEU A 362 -0.91 -22.63 -28.08
C LEU A 362 -2.24 -21.94 -27.74
N GLY A 363 -3.18 -22.66 -27.13
CA GLY A 363 -4.39 -22.09 -26.53
C GLY A 363 -4.07 -21.17 -25.35
N ASP A 364 -3.20 -21.62 -24.44
CA ASP A 364 -2.70 -20.81 -23.33
C ASP A 364 -2.02 -19.53 -23.83
N CYS A 365 -1.20 -19.65 -24.87
CA CYS A 365 -0.56 -18.50 -25.48
C CYS A 365 -1.59 -17.49 -26.02
N LYS A 366 -2.67 -17.94 -26.66
CA LYS A 366 -3.76 -17.05 -27.10
C LYS A 366 -4.37 -16.29 -25.93
N ASP A 367 -4.72 -16.98 -24.84
CA ASP A 367 -5.27 -16.37 -23.62
C ASP A 367 -4.30 -15.34 -23.02
N LEU A 368 -3.01 -15.68 -22.92
CA LEU A 368 -1.96 -14.82 -22.39
C LEU A 368 -1.74 -13.56 -23.24
N LEU A 369 -1.71 -13.70 -24.57
CA LEU A 369 -1.57 -12.56 -25.47
C LEU A 369 -2.80 -11.65 -25.45
N GLN A 370 -4.00 -12.20 -25.20
CA GLN A 370 -5.18 -11.37 -24.95
C GLN A 370 -5.05 -10.58 -23.64
N PHE A 371 -4.56 -11.19 -22.54
CA PHE A 371 -4.28 -10.43 -21.32
C PHE A 371 -3.23 -9.32 -21.58
N ALA A 372 -2.18 -9.59 -22.35
CA ALA A 372 -1.20 -8.56 -22.71
C ALA A 372 -1.83 -7.39 -23.51
N ILE A 373 -2.78 -7.67 -24.40
CA ILE A 373 -3.54 -6.63 -25.10
C ILE A 373 -4.36 -5.81 -24.12
N ASP A 374 -5.06 -6.45 -23.19
CA ASP A 374 -5.90 -5.78 -22.18
C ASP A 374 -5.04 -4.82 -21.32
N GLU A 375 -3.86 -5.25 -20.85
CA GLU A 375 -2.95 -4.37 -20.07
C GLU A 375 -2.46 -3.16 -20.87
N LEU A 376 -2.15 -3.37 -22.15
CA LEU A 376 -1.75 -2.28 -23.04
C LEU A 376 -2.90 -1.30 -23.32
N GLN A 377 -4.14 -1.78 -23.35
CA GLN A 377 -5.32 -0.92 -23.50
C GLN A 377 -5.59 -0.08 -22.25
N GLU A 378 -5.38 -0.63 -21.06
CA GLU A 378 -5.44 0.11 -19.79
C GLU A 378 -4.36 1.22 -19.75
N SER A 379 -3.13 0.89 -20.14
CA SER A 379 -2.04 1.85 -20.31
C SER A 379 -2.40 2.97 -21.31
N PHE A 380 -2.93 2.60 -22.49
CA PHE A 380 -3.33 3.55 -23.51
C PHE A 380 -4.41 4.53 -23.03
N SER A 381 -5.45 4.00 -22.37
CA SER A 381 -6.57 4.78 -21.86
C SER A 381 -6.11 5.75 -20.78
N SER A 382 -5.28 5.26 -19.85
CA SER A 382 -4.70 6.08 -18.78
C SER A 382 -3.87 7.24 -19.32
N VAL A 383 -3.08 7.04 -20.38
CA VAL A 383 -2.30 8.12 -21.01
C VAL A 383 -3.21 9.16 -21.69
N GLY A 384 -4.31 8.71 -22.30
CA GLY A 384 -5.27 9.58 -22.97
C GLY A 384 -6.00 10.52 -22.00
N GLU A 385 -6.53 9.97 -20.91
CA GLU A 385 -7.37 10.68 -19.94
C GLU A 385 -6.60 11.65 -19.02
N SER A 386 -5.29 11.46 -18.85
CA SER A 386 -4.52 12.14 -17.80
C SER A 386 -3.80 13.38 -18.30
N ASP A 387 -3.74 14.49 -17.56
CA ASP A 387 -2.98 15.67 -17.98
C ASP A 387 -1.47 15.40 -18.09
N LEU A 388 -0.76 16.08 -19.01
CA LEU A 388 0.68 15.90 -19.26
C LEU A 388 1.54 15.99 -17.98
N GLN A 389 1.14 16.84 -17.02
CA GLN A 389 1.82 17.03 -15.73
C GLN A 389 1.61 15.85 -14.75
N THR A 390 0.54 15.07 -14.92
CA THR A 390 0.22 13.91 -14.08
C THR A 390 0.76 12.59 -14.65
N LEU A 391 1.21 12.57 -15.91
CA LEU A 391 1.75 11.37 -16.55
C LEU A 391 3.00 10.81 -15.86
N ASP A 392 3.88 11.68 -15.34
CA ASP A 392 5.04 11.23 -14.55
C ASP A 392 4.61 10.50 -13.27
N GLN A 393 3.52 10.96 -12.64
CA GLN A 393 2.96 10.31 -11.46
C GLN A 393 2.30 8.95 -11.78
N LEU A 394 1.88 8.75 -13.04
CA LEU A 394 1.29 7.51 -13.55
C LEU A 394 2.33 6.53 -14.13
N SER A 395 3.58 6.96 -14.29
CA SER A 395 4.66 6.12 -14.83
C SER A 395 4.75 4.77 -14.11
N THR A 396 4.54 4.72 -12.79
CA THR A 396 4.57 3.48 -12.02
C THR A 396 3.44 2.51 -12.39
N GLU A 397 2.24 3.01 -12.68
CA GLU A 397 1.10 2.18 -13.11
C GLU A 397 1.31 1.69 -14.55
N ILE A 398 1.77 2.58 -15.44
CA ILE A 398 2.08 2.23 -16.83
C ILE A 398 3.18 1.16 -16.90
N MET A 399 4.25 1.33 -16.12
CA MET A 399 5.32 0.35 -16.02
C MET A 399 4.84 -0.99 -15.46
N ASN A 400 3.88 -1.00 -14.53
CA ASN A 400 3.26 -2.22 -14.00
C ASN A 400 2.50 -2.99 -15.10
N TRP A 401 1.66 -2.30 -15.89
CA TRP A 401 0.92 -2.90 -17.01
C TRP A 401 1.85 -3.40 -18.12
N LEU A 402 2.85 -2.60 -18.50
CA LEU A 402 3.85 -3.00 -19.49
C LEU A 402 4.68 -4.21 -19.03
N SER A 403 5.07 -4.26 -17.75
CA SER A 403 5.77 -5.43 -17.20
C SER A 403 4.88 -6.67 -17.19
N ALA A 404 3.58 -6.53 -16.89
CA ALA A 404 2.65 -7.64 -16.99
C ALA A 404 2.50 -8.15 -18.43
N ALA A 405 2.46 -7.26 -19.43
CA ALA A 405 2.45 -7.64 -20.84
C ALA A 405 3.71 -8.45 -21.23
N VAL A 406 4.89 -8.07 -20.74
CA VAL A 406 6.13 -8.85 -20.92
C VAL A 406 6.02 -10.23 -20.28
N SER A 407 5.55 -10.30 -19.03
CA SER A 407 5.33 -11.58 -18.32
C SER A 407 4.39 -12.51 -19.10
N TYR A 408 3.29 -12.00 -19.67
CA TYR A 408 2.37 -12.80 -20.47
C TYR A 408 2.97 -13.28 -21.80
N GLN A 409 3.67 -12.40 -22.53
CA GLN A 409 4.40 -12.77 -23.74
C GLN A 409 5.42 -13.88 -23.46
N GLN A 410 6.17 -13.75 -22.37
CA GLN A 410 7.17 -14.73 -22.00
C GLN A 410 6.55 -16.06 -21.52
N THR A 411 5.47 -16.00 -20.75
CA THR A 411 4.73 -17.19 -20.33
C THR A 411 4.18 -17.97 -21.53
N CYS A 412 3.71 -17.26 -22.57
CA CYS A 412 3.31 -17.89 -23.83
C CYS A 412 4.47 -18.67 -24.45
N LEU A 413 5.65 -18.04 -24.58
CA LEU A 413 6.82 -18.68 -25.18
C LEU A 413 7.33 -19.88 -24.37
N ASP A 414 7.22 -19.82 -23.05
CA ASP A 414 7.66 -20.88 -22.14
C ASP A 414 6.71 -22.09 -22.12
N GLY A 415 5.41 -21.85 -22.37
CA GLY A 415 4.42 -22.91 -22.45
C GLY A 415 4.61 -23.80 -23.69
N VAL A 416 5.12 -23.25 -24.79
CA VAL A 416 5.34 -23.98 -26.03
C VAL A 416 6.71 -24.66 -26.01
N ILE A 417 6.72 -25.97 -25.75
CA ILE A 417 7.94 -26.78 -25.61
C ILE A 417 8.36 -27.49 -26.88
N GLU A 418 7.42 -27.72 -27.82
CA GLU A 418 7.72 -28.42 -29.06
C GLU A 418 8.58 -27.51 -29.98
N PRO A 419 9.81 -27.92 -30.36
CA PRO A 419 10.80 -27.01 -30.96
C PRO A 419 10.30 -26.25 -32.19
N ARG A 420 9.52 -26.92 -33.06
CA ARG A 420 8.96 -26.30 -34.28
C ARG A 420 8.03 -25.14 -33.95
N PHE A 421 7.06 -25.37 -33.06
CA PHE A 421 6.08 -24.36 -32.69
C PHE A 421 6.68 -23.28 -31.80
N GLN A 422 7.63 -23.66 -30.93
CA GLN A 422 8.36 -22.72 -30.10
C GLN A 422 9.14 -21.72 -30.96
N ALA A 423 9.90 -22.20 -31.95
CA ALA A 423 10.63 -21.33 -32.88
C ALA A 423 9.70 -20.42 -33.70
N ALA A 424 8.55 -20.95 -34.15
CA ALA A 424 7.55 -20.16 -34.87
C ALA A 424 6.95 -19.05 -33.99
N MET A 425 6.60 -19.35 -32.74
CA MET A 425 6.07 -18.37 -31.80
C MET A 425 7.12 -17.34 -31.38
N GLN A 426 8.36 -17.74 -31.13
CA GLN A 426 9.48 -16.82 -30.85
C GLN A 426 9.67 -15.83 -32.00
N LYS A 427 9.66 -16.31 -33.25
CA LYS A 427 9.75 -15.45 -34.44
C LYS A 427 8.54 -14.53 -34.58
N GLY A 428 7.33 -15.05 -34.36
CA GLY A 428 6.09 -14.27 -34.47
C GLY A 428 5.99 -13.13 -33.44
N LEU A 429 6.45 -13.40 -32.21
CA LEU A 429 6.44 -12.45 -31.09
C LEU A 429 7.61 -11.47 -31.09
N LEU A 430 8.65 -11.67 -31.90
CA LEU A 430 9.87 -10.86 -31.87
C LEU A 430 9.58 -9.35 -31.94
N ASN A 431 8.75 -8.92 -32.88
CA ASN A 431 8.42 -7.51 -33.00
C ASN A 431 7.60 -7.03 -31.78
N ALA A 432 6.69 -7.86 -31.25
CA ALA A 432 5.88 -7.48 -30.08
C ALA A 432 6.75 -7.28 -28.83
N THR A 433 7.71 -8.18 -28.59
CA THR A 433 8.62 -8.09 -27.45
C THR A 433 9.54 -6.89 -27.57
N GLN A 434 10.09 -6.63 -28.76
CA GLN A 434 10.91 -5.43 -29.03
C GLN A 434 10.14 -4.13 -28.80
N LEU A 435 8.91 -4.04 -29.30
CA LEU A 435 8.07 -2.86 -29.14
C LEU A 435 7.62 -2.65 -27.69
N THR A 436 7.32 -3.73 -26.97
CA THR A 436 6.99 -3.66 -25.53
C THR A 436 8.21 -3.18 -24.72
N SER A 437 9.41 -3.65 -25.06
CA SER A 437 10.67 -3.19 -24.46
C SER A 437 10.94 -1.70 -24.75
N ASN A 438 10.69 -1.25 -25.98
CA ASN A 438 10.79 0.16 -26.32
C ASN A 438 9.75 1.01 -25.57
N ALA A 439 8.52 0.52 -25.40
CA ALA A 439 7.50 1.21 -24.60
C ALA A 439 7.93 1.36 -23.13
N LEU A 440 8.51 0.31 -22.53
CA LEU A 440 9.11 0.37 -21.19
C LEU A 440 10.24 1.41 -21.12
N ALA A 441 11.10 1.48 -22.14
CA ALA A 441 12.18 2.47 -22.22
C ALA A 441 11.64 3.91 -22.21
N ILE A 442 10.67 4.18 -23.09
CA ILE A 442 10.05 5.50 -23.24
C ILE A 442 9.39 5.94 -21.92
N VAL A 443 8.63 5.05 -21.27
CA VAL A 443 7.94 5.38 -20.02
C VAL A 443 8.93 5.54 -18.86
N SER A 444 10.01 4.74 -18.81
CA SER A 444 11.02 4.85 -17.76
C SER A 444 11.77 6.18 -17.78
N ASP A 445 11.96 6.77 -18.97
CA ASP A 445 12.62 8.06 -19.15
C ASP A 445 11.64 9.22 -19.40
N LEU A 446 10.36 9.03 -19.06
CA LEU A 446 9.30 9.98 -19.35
C LEU A 446 9.59 11.38 -18.80
N SER A 447 10.14 11.49 -17.59
CA SER A 447 10.53 12.78 -17.00
C SER A 447 11.57 13.53 -17.85
N GLN A 448 12.59 12.82 -18.36
CA GLN A 448 13.60 13.41 -19.24
C GLN A 448 13.00 13.81 -20.59
N ILE A 449 12.10 12.97 -21.13
CA ILE A 449 11.40 13.26 -22.39
C ILE A 449 10.53 14.52 -22.21
N LEU A 450 9.68 14.59 -21.19
CA LEU A 450 8.82 15.75 -20.92
C LEU A 450 9.63 17.06 -20.78
N THR A 451 10.79 17.00 -20.13
CA THR A 451 11.72 18.14 -20.03
C THR A 451 12.21 18.61 -21.40
N LYS A 452 12.60 17.68 -22.29
CA LYS A 452 13.06 18.00 -23.66
C LYS A 452 11.95 18.57 -24.55
N PHE A 453 10.68 18.30 -24.23
CA PHE A 453 9.51 18.87 -24.92
C PHE A 453 9.06 20.22 -24.31
N ASN A 454 9.87 20.84 -23.45
CA ASN A 454 9.54 22.09 -22.74
C ASN A 454 8.23 22.01 -21.94
N VAL A 455 7.84 20.82 -21.47
CA VAL A 455 6.72 20.67 -20.55
C VAL A 455 7.23 21.02 -19.16
N PRO A 456 6.75 22.11 -18.52
CA PRO A 456 7.15 22.45 -17.16
C PRO A 456 6.68 21.33 -16.24
N LEU A 457 7.63 20.53 -15.76
CA LEU A 457 7.39 19.57 -14.71
C LEU A 457 7.49 20.33 -13.39
N ASP A 458 6.41 20.40 -12.62
CA ASP A 458 6.48 20.78 -11.21
C ASP A 458 7.13 19.63 -10.43
N LEU A 459 8.43 19.41 -10.70
CA LEU A 459 9.27 18.47 -9.99
C LEU A 459 9.50 19.04 -8.60
N LYS A 460 8.49 18.94 -7.72
CA LYS A 460 8.79 18.84 -6.31
C LYS A 460 9.62 17.57 -6.18
N PRO A 461 10.91 17.67 -5.80
CA PRO A 461 11.72 16.48 -5.64
C PRO A 461 11.00 15.59 -4.63
N ASN A 462 10.84 14.31 -4.99
CA ASN A 462 10.21 13.26 -4.20
C ASN A 462 10.92 12.96 -2.86
N SER A 463 11.61 13.94 -2.27
CA SER A 463 12.29 13.87 -0.98
C SER A 463 11.82 14.88 0.06
N ARG A 464 10.94 15.85 -0.25
CA ARG A 464 10.43 16.80 0.76
C ARG A 464 8.97 17.16 0.56
N ARG A 465 8.06 16.27 1.00
CA ARG A 465 6.69 16.67 1.35
C ARG A 465 6.73 17.39 2.71
N LEU A 466 7.27 18.60 2.70
CA LEU A 466 7.13 19.58 3.77
C LEU A 466 5.65 19.93 3.90
N LEU A 467 5.18 19.82 5.14
CA LEU A 467 3.84 20.16 5.61
C LEU A 467 3.52 21.62 5.36
N GLY A 468 2.40 21.92 4.69
CA GLY A 468 1.95 23.30 4.54
C GLY A 468 0.80 23.52 3.58
N GLU A 469 -0.32 22.82 3.75
CA GLU A 469 -1.66 23.30 3.36
C GLU A 469 -2.70 22.46 4.13
N ILE A 470 -3.58 23.13 4.85
CA ILE A 470 -4.57 22.57 5.77
C ILE A 470 -5.76 22.07 4.92
N GLU A 471 -5.64 20.87 4.35
CA GLU A 471 -6.79 20.07 3.90
C GLU A 471 -7.13 19.06 5.00
N VAL A 472 -8.20 19.27 5.77
CA VAL A 472 -8.43 18.51 7.01
C VAL A 472 -9.72 17.68 7.03
N LEU A 473 -10.55 17.60 5.99
CA LEU A 473 -11.49 16.46 5.83
C LEU A 473 -11.66 16.01 4.38
N GLY A 474 -12.03 14.74 4.21
CA GLY A 474 -12.75 14.28 3.03
C GLY A 474 -14.26 14.61 3.11
N HIS A 475 -15.00 14.38 2.01
CA HIS A 475 -16.46 14.59 1.93
C HIS A 475 -17.30 13.79 2.96
N ASP A 476 -16.68 12.94 3.77
CA ASP A 476 -17.29 11.98 4.70
C ASP A 476 -17.14 12.37 6.19
N GLY A 477 -16.63 13.56 6.50
CA GLY A 477 -16.51 14.04 7.88
C GLY A 477 -15.32 13.45 8.66
N TYR A 478 -14.31 12.89 7.99
CA TYR A 478 -13.06 12.39 8.60
C TYR A 478 -11.79 13.05 8.07
N PRO A 479 -10.69 13.14 8.86
CA PRO A 479 -9.45 13.77 8.42
C PRO A 479 -8.86 13.19 7.14
N THR A 480 -8.31 14.02 6.25
CA THR A 480 -7.70 13.58 4.98
C THR A 480 -6.52 12.62 5.18
N TRP A 481 -5.79 12.77 6.29
CA TRP A 481 -4.72 11.85 6.71
C TRP A 481 -5.22 10.55 7.35
N PHE A 482 -6.52 10.47 7.67
CA PHE A 482 -7.16 9.27 8.18
C PHE A 482 -7.73 8.48 7.01
N SER A 483 -7.13 7.35 6.65
CA SER A 483 -7.34 6.73 5.34
C SER A 483 -8.78 6.26 5.11
N ALA A 484 -9.24 6.22 3.85
CA ALA A 484 -10.57 5.67 3.49
C ALA A 484 -10.81 4.26 4.04
N THR A 485 -9.74 3.51 4.28
CA THR A 485 -9.80 2.21 4.92
C THR A 485 -10.07 2.28 6.41
N ASP A 486 -9.35 3.13 7.13
CA ASP A 486 -9.55 3.25 8.57
C ASP A 486 -10.98 3.77 8.82
N ARG A 487 -11.52 4.57 7.88
CA ARG A 487 -12.93 4.99 7.80
C ARG A 487 -13.90 3.83 7.57
N LYS A 488 -13.62 2.92 6.62
CA LYS A 488 -14.40 1.68 6.43
C LYS A 488 -14.30 0.74 7.65
N LEU A 489 -13.19 0.78 8.37
CA LEU A 489 -13.05 0.04 9.63
C LEU A 489 -14.04 0.55 10.67
N LEU A 490 -14.17 1.87 10.81
CA LEU A 490 -15.07 2.51 11.78
C LEU A 490 -16.56 2.18 11.55
N ALA A 491 -16.96 1.90 10.31
CA ALA A 491 -18.31 1.48 9.96
C ALA A 491 -18.65 0.03 10.40
N LEU A 492 -17.66 -0.73 10.87
CA LEU A 492 -17.88 -2.07 11.44
C LEU A 492 -18.38 -1.92 12.89
N GLN A 493 -19.68 -1.77 13.07
CA GLN A 493 -20.39 -2.31 14.24
C GLN A 493 -20.62 -3.81 13.96
N ASP A 494 -20.43 -4.65 14.99
CA ASP A 494 -20.44 -6.13 15.02
C ASP A 494 -19.15 -6.89 14.63
N ASN A 495 -18.44 -7.36 15.67
CA ASN A 495 -17.56 -8.53 15.70
C ASN A 495 -16.46 -8.69 14.62
N GLY A 496 -15.99 -7.61 13.99
CA GLY A 496 -14.76 -7.61 13.20
C GLY A 496 -14.78 -8.52 11.96
N ARG A 497 -15.96 -8.99 11.54
CA ARG A 497 -16.16 -9.76 10.31
C ARG A 497 -16.91 -8.87 9.31
N LEU A 498 -16.36 -8.74 8.11
CA LEU A 498 -17.07 -8.07 7.01
C LEU A 498 -18.35 -8.88 6.72
N THR A 499 -19.49 -8.20 6.66
CA THR A 499 -20.76 -8.83 6.24
C THR A 499 -20.56 -9.47 4.86
N PRO A 500 -20.68 -10.79 4.73
CA PRO A 500 -20.46 -11.47 3.46
C PRO A 500 -21.61 -11.21 2.49
N ASN A 501 -21.29 -10.97 1.22
CA ASN A 501 -22.26 -10.99 0.12
C ASN A 501 -22.66 -12.42 -0.23
N ALA A 502 -21.72 -13.36 -0.13
CA ALA A 502 -21.95 -14.78 -0.38
C ALA A 502 -21.34 -15.62 0.75
N ILE A 503 -22.10 -16.64 1.20
CA ILE A 503 -21.61 -17.63 2.15
C ILE A 503 -21.57 -18.98 1.44
N VAL A 504 -20.41 -19.61 1.41
CA VAL A 504 -20.18 -20.94 0.86
C VAL A 504 -20.04 -21.92 2.01
N ALA A 505 -20.87 -22.96 2.05
CA ALA A 505 -20.82 -23.99 3.09
C ALA A 505 -21.17 -25.37 2.50
N LYS A 506 -20.27 -26.34 2.66
CA LYS A 506 -20.47 -27.70 2.13
C LYS A 506 -21.62 -28.45 2.80
N ASP A 507 -21.96 -28.10 4.03
CA ASP A 507 -23.03 -28.69 4.83
C ASP A 507 -24.42 -28.12 4.49
N GLY A 508 -24.52 -27.22 3.50
CA GLY A 508 -25.77 -26.56 3.11
C GLY A 508 -26.18 -25.37 3.98
N SER A 509 -25.40 -25.02 5.01
CA SER A 509 -25.71 -23.90 5.93
C SER A 509 -25.36 -22.50 5.40
N GLY A 510 -25.12 -22.37 4.09
CA GLY A 510 -24.73 -21.15 3.39
C GLY A 510 -25.59 -20.93 2.15
N HIS A 511 -25.32 -19.85 1.41
CA HIS A 511 -26.03 -19.55 0.16
C HIS A 511 -25.63 -20.51 -0.98
N PHE A 512 -24.39 -20.99 -0.95
CA PHE A 512 -23.82 -21.88 -1.98
C PHE A 512 -23.09 -23.05 -1.34
N THR A 513 -23.00 -24.19 -2.03
CA THR A 513 -22.20 -25.35 -1.61
C THR A 513 -20.79 -25.36 -2.21
N THR A 514 -20.56 -24.56 -3.26
CA THR A 514 -19.30 -24.48 -4.00
C THR A 514 -18.81 -23.04 -4.13
N ILE A 515 -17.49 -22.85 -4.24
CA ILE A 515 -16.89 -21.53 -4.44
C ILE A 515 -17.20 -21.03 -5.86
N ALA A 516 -17.20 -21.93 -6.84
CA ALA A 516 -17.55 -21.58 -8.22
C ALA A 516 -18.95 -20.97 -8.34
N ALA A 517 -19.95 -21.50 -7.62
CA ALA A 517 -21.30 -20.94 -7.63
C ALA A 517 -21.37 -19.55 -7.00
N ALA A 518 -20.62 -19.30 -5.92
CA ALA A 518 -20.57 -17.97 -5.30
C ALA A 518 -19.91 -16.91 -6.20
N LEU A 519 -18.92 -17.30 -7.01
CA LEU A 519 -18.32 -16.44 -8.03
C LEU A 519 -19.27 -16.23 -9.21
N ALA A 520 -19.97 -17.27 -9.67
CA ALA A 520 -20.98 -17.14 -10.72
C ALA A 520 -22.12 -16.16 -10.35
N ALA A 521 -22.40 -16.02 -9.05
CA ALA A 521 -23.36 -15.05 -8.52
C ALA A 521 -22.81 -13.61 -8.38
N TYR A 522 -21.58 -13.35 -8.82
CA TYR A 522 -20.99 -12.01 -8.76
C TYR A 522 -21.82 -11.00 -9.59
N PRO A 523 -22.23 -9.86 -9.00
CA PRO A 523 -23.10 -8.92 -9.69
C PRO A 523 -22.32 -8.02 -10.66
N LYS A 524 -22.80 -7.92 -11.92
CA LYS A 524 -22.14 -7.18 -13.01
C LYS A 524 -21.83 -5.71 -12.71
N ASN A 525 -22.62 -5.05 -11.88
CA ASN A 525 -22.49 -3.61 -11.57
C ASN A 525 -22.10 -3.35 -10.10
N LEU A 526 -21.36 -4.26 -9.47
CA LEU A 526 -20.96 -4.09 -8.08
C LEU A 526 -20.11 -2.83 -7.87
N LYS A 527 -20.56 -1.95 -6.98
CA LYS A 527 -19.74 -0.85 -6.47
C LYS A 527 -19.09 -1.27 -5.16
N GLY A 528 -17.78 -1.48 -5.17
CA GLY A 528 -17.00 -1.80 -3.96
C GLY A 528 -16.43 -3.21 -3.97
N ARG A 529 -16.46 -3.88 -2.83
CA ARG A 529 -15.77 -5.16 -2.57
C ARG A 529 -16.80 -6.28 -2.43
N TYR A 530 -16.64 -7.36 -3.19
CA TYR A 530 -17.48 -8.56 -3.08
C TYR A 530 -16.91 -9.50 -2.03
N VAL A 531 -17.60 -9.67 -0.92
CA VAL A 531 -17.13 -10.45 0.22
C VAL A 531 -17.71 -11.87 0.16
N ILE A 532 -16.83 -12.86 0.02
CA ILE A 532 -17.19 -14.29 0.03
C ILE A 532 -16.65 -14.91 1.31
N TYR A 533 -17.54 -15.41 2.17
CA TYR A 533 -17.18 -16.22 3.32
C TYR A 533 -17.26 -17.70 2.94
N VAL A 534 -16.16 -18.43 3.06
CA VAL A 534 -16.10 -19.87 2.80
C VAL A 534 -15.92 -20.60 4.12
N LYS A 535 -16.95 -21.33 4.57
CA LYS A 535 -16.89 -22.07 5.84
C LYS A 535 -15.84 -23.19 5.80
N ALA A 536 -15.54 -23.76 6.96
CA ALA A 536 -14.68 -24.92 7.07
C ALA A 536 -15.13 -26.07 6.15
N GLY A 537 -14.19 -26.68 5.45
CA GLY A 537 -14.43 -27.74 4.48
C GLY A 537 -13.26 -27.92 3.51
N ILE A 538 -13.19 -29.09 2.89
CA ILE A 538 -12.26 -29.39 1.79
C ILE A 538 -13.03 -29.28 0.47
N TYR A 539 -12.77 -28.24 -0.29
CA TYR A 539 -13.38 -27.90 -1.57
C TYR A 539 -12.51 -28.45 -2.71
N ARG A 540 -12.95 -29.54 -3.34
CA ARG A 540 -12.29 -30.16 -4.49
C ARG A 540 -12.75 -29.47 -5.77
N GLU A 541 -12.24 -28.28 -6.01
CA GLU A 541 -12.65 -27.40 -7.11
C GLU A 541 -11.43 -26.79 -7.79
N TYR A 542 -11.53 -26.55 -9.10
CA TYR A 542 -10.58 -25.72 -9.84
C TYR A 542 -11.21 -24.35 -10.03
N ILE A 543 -10.69 -23.34 -9.33
CA ILE A 543 -11.30 -22.01 -9.26
C ILE A 543 -10.51 -21.00 -10.08
N THR A 544 -11.22 -20.20 -10.87
CA THR A 544 -10.66 -19.02 -11.53
C THR A 544 -11.50 -17.80 -11.18
N VAL A 545 -10.91 -16.87 -10.43
CA VAL A 545 -11.47 -15.52 -10.23
C VAL A 545 -11.08 -14.69 -11.45
N THR A 546 -11.97 -14.65 -12.46
CA THR A 546 -11.71 -14.00 -13.76
C THR A 546 -11.52 -12.48 -13.63
N LYS A 547 -11.09 -11.82 -14.72
CA LYS A 547 -10.87 -10.37 -14.75
C LYS A 547 -12.10 -9.53 -14.37
N ASP A 548 -13.30 -10.03 -14.66
CA ASP A 548 -14.56 -9.34 -14.36
C ASP A 548 -14.90 -9.35 -12.86
N HIS A 549 -14.26 -10.23 -12.08
CA HIS A 549 -14.43 -10.34 -10.63
C HIS A 549 -13.48 -9.39 -9.88
N VAL A 550 -13.71 -8.09 -10.04
CA VAL A 550 -12.88 -7.05 -9.41
C VAL A 550 -13.17 -6.92 -7.92
N ASN A 551 -12.15 -6.66 -7.11
CA ASN A 551 -12.25 -6.44 -5.65
C ASN A 551 -12.94 -7.58 -4.88
N VAL A 552 -12.74 -8.84 -5.25
CA VAL A 552 -13.20 -9.97 -4.44
C VAL A 552 -12.37 -10.08 -3.15
N TYR A 553 -13.05 -10.20 -2.01
CA TYR A 553 -12.47 -10.53 -0.71
C TYR A 553 -13.00 -11.88 -0.26
N MET A 554 -12.17 -12.90 -0.29
CA MET A 554 -12.51 -14.25 0.12
C MET A 554 -11.89 -14.57 1.47
N TYR A 555 -12.67 -15.05 2.43
CA TYR A 555 -12.12 -15.49 3.72
C TYR A 555 -12.68 -16.81 4.20
N GLY A 556 -11.83 -17.56 4.91
CA GLY A 556 -12.16 -18.85 5.48
C GLY A 556 -12.16 -18.88 7.01
N ASP A 557 -12.54 -20.03 7.57
CA ASP A 557 -12.51 -20.30 9.02
C ASP A 557 -11.11 -20.64 9.57
N GLY A 558 -10.11 -20.63 8.70
CA GLY A 558 -8.72 -20.93 9.04
C GLY A 558 -8.02 -21.64 7.88
N PRO A 559 -6.73 -21.39 7.65
CA PRO A 559 -6.01 -21.91 6.48
C PRO A 559 -5.79 -23.44 6.48
N ARG A 560 -6.12 -24.12 7.59
CA ARG A 560 -6.14 -25.59 7.70
C ARG A 560 -7.56 -26.17 7.79
N LYS A 561 -8.58 -25.31 7.80
CA LYS A 561 -10.00 -25.70 7.95
C LYS A 561 -10.76 -25.49 6.64
N THR A 562 -10.53 -24.36 5.98
CA THR A 562 -11.10 -24.05 4.68
C THR A 562 -10.04 -24.23 3.61
N ILE A 563 -10.13 -25.32 2.85
CA ILE A 563 -9.08 -25.73 1.90
C ILE A 563 -9.69 -25.90 0.51
N VAL A 564 -9.12 -25.23 -0.49
CA VAL A 564 -9.35 -25.53 -1.91
C VAL A 564 -8.24 -26.48 -2.39
N THR A 565 -8.60 -27.60 -3.01
CA THR A 565 -7.62 -28.63 -3.37
C THR A 565 -7.83 -29.23 -4.76
N GLY A 566 -6.72 -29.48 -5.47
CA GLY A 566 -6.65 -30.13 -6.77
C GLY A 566 -5.47 -31.09 -6.89
N THR A 567 -5.34 -31.71 -8.06
CA THR A 567 -4.36 -32.77 -8.39
C THR A 567 -3.75 -32.63 -9.78
N LYS A 568 -4.15 -31.65 -10.60
CA LYS A 568 -3.59 -31.45 -11.95
C LYS A 568 -2.09 -31.24 -11.88
N CYS A 569 -1.36 -31.92 -12.77
CA CYS A 569 0.10 -31.84 -12.82
C CYS A 569 0.63 -32.00 -14.25
N TYR A 570 1.88 -31.59 -14.46
CA TYR A 570 2.51 -31.57 -15.77
C TYR A 570 2.76 -32.96 -16.37
N ARG A 571 3.11 -33.92 -15.51
CA ARG A 571 3.28 -35.32 -15.91
C ARG A 571 2.07 -35.84 -16.68
N ASP A 572 0.86 -35.45 -16.26
CA ASP A 572 -0.42 -35.93 -16.81
C ASP A 572 -0.81 -35.23 -18.13
N GLY A 573 0.12 -34.58 -18.83
CA GLY A 573 -0.16 -33.93 -20.12
C GLY A 573 -0.55 -32.46 -20.03
N ILE A 574 -0.76 -31.92 -18.82
CA ILE A 574 -1.32 -30.58 -18.60
C ILE A 574 -0.21 -29.53 -18.57
N THR A 575 -0.39 -28.40 -19.25
CA THR A 575 0.56 -27.28 -19.16
C THR A 575 0.64 -26.73 -17.73
N THR A 576 1.82 -26.31 -17.27
CA THR A 576 1.98 -25.74 -15.91
C THR A 576 0.96 -24.63 -15.62
N TYR A 577 0.66 -23.77 -16.59
CA TYR A 577 -0.35 -22.71 -16.51
C TYR A 577 -1.74 -23.23 -16.10
N LYS A 578 -2.19 -24.36 -16.68
CA LYS A 578 -3.51 -24.98 -16.41
C LYS A 578 -3.51 -25.95 -15.22
N THR A 579 -2.36 -26.24 -14.59
CA THR A 579 -2.31 -27.09 -13.37
C THR A 579 -2.85 -26.39 -12.12
N ALA A 580 -2.97 -25.06 -12.13
CA ALA A 580 -3.38 -24.26 -10.98
C ALA A 580 -4.72 -24.72 -10.38
N THR A 581 -4.70 -25.10 -9.10
CA THR A 581 -5.92 -25.39 -8.33
C THR A 581 -6.77 -24.14 -8.15
N PHE A 582 -6.14 -23.00 -7.84
CA PHE A 582 -6.80 -21.71 -7.73
C PHE A 582 -6.04 -20.65 -8.54
N SER A 583 -6.77 -19.89 -9.38
CA SER A 583 -6.25 -18.80 -10.18
C SER A 583 -6.93 -17.48 -9.80
N ALA A 584 -6.15 -16.47 -9.38
CA ALA A 584 -6.64 -15.12 -9.09
C ALA A 584 -6.21 -14.15 -10.20
N ILE A 585 -7.17 -13.67 -10.99
CA ILE A 585 -6.96 -12.76 -12.14
C ILE A 585 -7.56 -11.38 -11.87
N GLY A 586 -8.80 -11.31 -11.39
CA GLY A 586 -9.50 -10.04 -11.13
C GLY A 586 -8.77 -9.12 -10.16
N LYS A 587 -8.55 -7.86 -10.57
CA LYS A 587 -7.81 -6.83 -9.82
C LYS A 587 -8.33 -6.66 -8.38
N GLY A 588 -7.41 -6.50 -7.42
CA GLY A 588 -7.74 -6.25 -6.02
C GLY A 588 -8.22 -7.48 -5.24
N PHE A 589 -7.95 -8.68 -5.75
CA PHE A 589 -8.29 -9.93 -5.07
C PHE A 589 -7.59 -10.02 -3.70
N VAL A 590 -8.36 -10.36 -2.67
CA VAL A 590 -7.83 -10.59 -1.32
C VAL A 590 -8.31 -11.94 -0.80
N ALA A 591 -7.39 -12.74 -0.28
CA ALA A 591 -7.70 -13.95 0.45
C ALA A 591 -7.25 -13.86 1.91
N ARG A 592 -8.08 -14.33 2.84
CA ARG A 592 -7.74 -14.43 4.26
C ARG A 592 -8.10 -15.78 4.86
N SER A 593 -7.17 -16.39 5.60
CA SER A 593 -7.49 -17.62 6.37
C SER A 593 -7.99 -18.78 5.51
N MET A 594 -7.41 -18.95 4.32
CA MET A 594 -7.72 -19.98 3.32
C MET A 594 -6.49 -20.86 3.05
N GLY A 595 -6.72 -22.14 2.75
CA GLY A 595 -5.71 -23.07 2.24
C GLY A 595 -5.89 -23.33 0.74
N PHE A 596 -4.80 -23.31 -0.02
CA PHE A 596 -4.73 -23.64 -1.44
C PHE A 596 -3.73 -24.78 -1.61
N VAL A 597 -4.17 -25.92 -2.14
CA VAL A 597 -3.38 -27.16 -2.10
C VAL A 597 -3.41 -27.89 -3.43
N ASN A 598 -2.24 -28.23 -3.96
CA ASN A 598 -2.11 -29.22 -5.03
C ASN A 598 -1.50 -30.52 -4.47
N THR A 599 -2.21 -31.63 -4.65
CA THR A 599 -1.88 -32.94 -4.06
C THR A 599 -1.24 -33.93 -5.04
N ALA A 600 -0.81 -33.48 -6.23
CA ALA A 600 -0.18 -34.33 -7.24
C ALA A 600 1.07 -35.09 -6.75
N GLY A 601 1.78 -34.56 -5.75
CA GLY A 601 3.00 -35.15 -5.22
C GLY A 601 4.27 -34.76 -6.01
N PRO A 602 5.45 -35.17 -5.53
CA PRO A 602 6.73 -34.85 -6.18
C PRO A 602 6.89 -35.54 -7.54
N ASP A 603 6.23 -36.69 -7.74
CA ASP A 603 6.20 -37.42 -9.02
C ASP A 603 5.34 -36.73 -10.09
N GLY A 604 4.49 -35.77 -9.72
CA GLY A 604 3.65 -35.03 -10.66
C GLY A 604 4.41 -33.97 -11.47
N HIS A 605 5.68 -33.72 -11.13
CA HIS A 605 6.43 -32.56 -11.62
C HIS A 605 5.69 -31.24 -11.29
N GLN A 606 5.65 -30.27 -12.22
CA GLN A 606 5.00 -28.97 -11.99
C GLN A 606 3.51 -29.15 -11.66
N ALA A 607 3.08 -28.62 -10.52
CA ALA A 607 1.71 -28.76 -10.03
C ALA A 607 1.31 -27.56 -9.15
N VAL A 608 0.69 -26.56 -9.76
CA VAL A 608 0.44 -25.27 -9.10
C VAL A 608 -0.74 -25.36 -8.12
N ALA A 609 -0.53 -24.90 -6.88
CA ALA A 609 -1.60 -24.76 -5.89
C ALA A 609 -2.33 -23.43 -6.03
N LEU A 610 -1.58 -22.34 -6.22
CA LEU A 610 -2.12 -20.99 -6.38
C LEU A 610 -1.35 -20.25 -7.48
N ARG A 611 -2.09 -19.73 -8.46
CA ARG A 611 -1.59 -18.84 -9.52
C ARG A 611 -2.21 -17.45 -9.36
N VAL A 612 -1.38 -16.41 -9.39
CA VAL A 612 -1.84 -15.03 -9.18
C VAL A 612 -1.30 -14.13 -10.27
N GLN A 613 -2.22 -13.45 -10.97
CA GLN A 613 -1.95 -12.34 -11.86
C GLN A 613 -2.85 -11.13 -11.54
N SER A 614 -3.52 -11.12 -10.38
CA SER A 614 -4.29 -9.97 -9.91
C SER A 614 -3.34 -8.88 -9.42
N ASP A 615 -3.42 -7.70 -10.02
CA ASP A 615 -2.78 -6.49 -9.46
C ASP A 615 -3.40 -6.10 -8.12
N MET A 616 -2.58 -5.50 -7.25
CA MET A 616 -2.95 -5.11 -5.88
C MET A 616 -3.60 -6.27 -5.10
N SER A 617 -3.09 -7.50 -5.28
CA SER A 617 -3.62 -8.68 -4.59
C SER A 617 -2.92 -8.93 -3.26
N ALA A 618 -3.67 -9.45 -2.29
CA ALA A 618 -3.09 -9.76 -0.99
C ALA A 618 -3.62 -11.04 -0.34
N PHE A 619 -2.73 -11.73 0.38
CA PHE A 619 -3.00 -12.99 1.05
C PHE A 619 -2.58 -12.87 2.51
N PHE A 620 -3.52 -13.03 3.43
CA PHE A 620 -3.27 -12.89 4.87
C PHE A 620 -3.67 -14.14 5.66
N ASN A 621 -2.73 -14.69 6.44
CA ASN A 621 -2.98 -15.94 7.18
C ASN A 621 -3.41 -17.08 6.25
N CYS A 622 -2.84 -17.16 5.05
CA CYS A 622 -3.16 -18.20 4.07
C CYS A 622 -2.13 -19.33 4.08
N ARG A 623 -2.49 -20.46 3.47
CA ARG A 623 -1.59 -21.59 3.30
C ARG A 623 -1.56 -22.04 1.86
N MET A 624 -0.36 -22.26 1.31
CA MET A 624 -0.14 -22.75 -0.03
C MET A 624 0.75 -24.00 0.09
N ASP A 625 0.18 -25.17 -0.20
CA ASP A 625 0.91 -26.43 -0.10
C ASP A 625 0.96 -27.16 -1.44
N GLY A 626 2.16 -27.56 -1.84
CA GLY A 626 2.42 -28.36 -3.02
C GLY A 626 3.79 -29.02 -2.95
N TYR A 627 4.34 -29.37 -4.11
CA TYR A 627 5.71 -29.84 -4.28
C TYR A 627 6.43 -28.90 -5.25
N GLN A 628 6.61 -29.30 -6.51
CA GLN A 628 7.20 -28.44 -7.53
C GLN A 628 6.18 -27.39 -8.01
N ASP A 629 6.62 -26.13 -8.16
CA ASP A 629 5.82 -25.01 -8.70
C ASP A 629 4.58 -24.65 -7.85
N THR A 630 4.67 -24.73 -6.52
CA THR A 630 3.51 -24.54 -5.62
C THR A 630 2.79 -23.19 -5.78
N LEU A 631 3.55 -22.08 -5.74
CA LEU A 631 3.02 -20.72 -5.80
C LEU A 631 3.55 -20.01 -7.05
N TYR A 632 2.66 -19.78 -8.01
CA TYR A 632 2.96 -19.06 -9.24
C TYR A 632 2.56 -17.58 -9.11
N VAL A 633 3.52 -16.75 -8.71
CA VAL A 633 3.39 -15.28 -8.64
C VAL A 633 3.62 -14.66 -10.02
N GLN A 634 2.66 -14.86 -10.92
CA GLN A 634 2.81 -14.68 -12.36
C GLN A 634 3.08 -13.24 -12.81
N ALA A 635 2.24 -12.28 -12.42
CA ALA A 635 2.32 -10.88 -12.87
C ALA A 635 1.77 -9.88 -11.83
N HIS A 636 2.04 -8.58 -12.04
CA HIS A 636 1.58 -7.44 -11.23
C HIS A 636 2.06 -7.41 -9.77
N ARG A 637 1.51 -6.48 -8.96
CA ARG A 637 1.86 -6.30 -7.55
C ARG A 637 1.10 -7.26 -6.64
N GLN A 638 1.83 -7.96 -5.78
CA GLN A 638 1.25 -8.96 -4.87
C GLN A 638 1.88 -8.88 -3.48
N PHE A 639 1.08 -9.16 -2.44
CA PHE A 639 1.54 -9.15 -1.06
C PHE A 639 1.07 -10.39 -0.28
N TYR A 640 2.00 -11.07 0.38
CA TYR A 640 1.71 -12.27 1.19
C TYR A 640 2.18 -12.03 2.61
N ARG A 641 1.32 -12.23 3.60
CA ARG A 641 1.70 -12.04 5.00
C ARG A 641 1.08 -13.03 5.97
N ASN A 642 1.88 -13.46 6.95
CA ASN A 642 1.50 -14.49 7.92
C ASN A 642 1.08 -15.79 7.21
N CYS A 643 1.66 -16.05 6.03
CA CYS A 643 1.33 -17.22 5.24
C CYS A 643 2.23 -18.39 5.61
N VAL A 644 1.78 -19.60 5.25
CA VAL A 644 2.63 -20.79 5.20
C VAL A 644 2.72 -21.25 3.76
N ILE A 645 3.92 -21.32 3.19
CA ILE A 645 4.16 -21.74 1.81
C ILE A 645 5.08 -22.96 1.85
N SER A 646 4.68 -24.07 1.24
CA SER A 646 5.48 -25.30 1.26
C SER A 646 5.62 -25.96 -0.10
N GLY A 647 6.84 -26.40 -0.43
CA GLY A 647 7.15 -27.06 -1.71
C GLY A 647 8.60 -27.52 -1.81
N THR A 648 9.02 -27.93 -3.00
CA THR A 648 10.34 -28.55 -3.27
C THR A 648 11.17 -27.74 -4.29
N ILE A 649 10.85 -27.90 -5.57
CA ILE A 649 11.55 -27.30 -6.70
C ILE A 649 10.76 -26.07 -7.16
N ASP A 650 11.44 -24.93 -7.26
CA ASP A 650 10.92 -23.66 -7.80
C ASP A 650 9.55 -23.27 -7.21
N PHE A 651 9.34 -23.57 -5.94
CA PHE A 651 7.97 -23.58 -5.41
C PHE A 651 7.40 -22.18 -5.15
N ILE A 652 8.21 -21.13 -5.32
CA ILE A 652 7.79 -19.73 -5.46
C ILE A 652 8.40 -19.17 -6.75
N PHE A 653 7.62 -19.04 -7.81
CA PHE A 653 8.14 -18.70 -9.14
C PHE A 653 7.21 -17.75 -9.89
N GLY A 654 7.75 -17.10 -10.93
CA GLY A 654 7.02 -16.16 -11.78
C GLY A 654 7.71 -14.80 -11.92
N ASP A 655 6.99 -13.83 -12.48
CA ASP A 655 7.52 -12.51 -12.86
C ASP A 655 6.63 -11.36 -12.38
N SER A 656 6.08 -11.51 -11.18
CA SER A 656 5.36 -10.43 -10.49
C SER A 656 6.30 -9.50 -9.72
N THR A 657 5.76 -8.39 -9.22
CA THR A 657 6.36 -7.55 -8.18
C THR A 657 5.80 -8.00 -6.83
N THR A 658 6.48 -8.93 -6.17
CA THR A 658 5.94 -9.62 -4.98
C THR A 658 6.75 -9.33 -3.73
N VAL A 659 6.05 -9.08 -2.61
CA VAL A 659 6.64 -9.12 -1.26
C VAL A 659 5.94 -10.18 -0.41
N ILE A 660 6.73 -11.13 0.11
CA ILE A 660 6.31 -12.13 1.10
C ILE A 660 6.88 -11.71 2.45
N GLN A 661 6.02 -11.39 3.42
CA GLN A 661 6.42 -10.80 4.69
C GLN A 661 5.96 -11.62 5.90
N ASN A 662 6.77 -11.74 6.95
CA ASN A 662 6.38 -12.39 8.21
C ASN A 662 5.69 -13.75 8.01
N SER A 663 6.26 -14.58 7.14
CA SER A 663 5.67 -15.85 6.70
C SER A 663 6.62 -17.02 6.96
N LEU A 664 6.05 -18.21 7.03
CA LEU A 664 6.80 -19.46 7.19
C LEU A 664 6.91 -20.16 5.82
N ILE A 665 8.14 -20.32 5.36
CA ILE A 665 8.47 -20.99 4.11
C ILE A 665 9.07 -22.36 4.48
N ILE A 666 8.40 -23.42 4.06
CA ILE A 666 8.73 -24.81 4.44
C ILE A 666 9.26 -25.53 3.20
N VAL A 667 10.53 -25.89 3.23
CA VAL A 667 11.15 -26.71 2.17
C VAL A 667 10.88 -28.18 2.47
N ARG A 668 10.21 -28.84 1.53
CA ARG A 668 9.77 -30.23 1.67
C ARG A 668 10.84 -31.20 1.18
N ARG A 669 10.70 -32.48 1.53
CA ARG A 669 11.55 -33.53 0.98
C ARG A 669 11.13 -33.78 -0.49
N PRO A 670 12.03 -33.59 -1.47
CA PRO A 670 11.79 -33.95 -2.85
C PRO A 670 11.97 -35.46 -3.06
N ASN A 671 11.90 -35.90 -4.31
CA ASN A 671 12.35 -37.24 -4.67
C ASN A 671 13.87 -37.36 -4.53
N ASP A 672 14.34 -38.59 -4.44
CA ASP A 672 15.78 -38.85 -4.36
C ASP A 672 16.50 -38.30 -5.61
N LYS A 673 17.74 -37.85 -5.42
CA LYS A 673 18.59 -37.22 -6.47
C LYS A 673 18.07 -35.88 -7.01
N GLN A 674 16.97 -35.35 -6.49
CA GLN A 674 16.56 -33.98 -6.76
C GLN A 674 17.21 -32.99 -5.79
N GLN A 675 17.05 -31.70 -6.09
CA GLN A 675 17.42 -30.59 -5.23
C GLN A 675 16.21 -29.71 -4.98
N ASN A 676 16.23 -28.93 -3.89
CA ASN A 676 15.21 -27.93 -3.64
C ASN A 676 15.67 -26.54 -4.05
N THR A 677 14.75 -25.74 -4.57
CA THR A 677 14.96 -24.32 -4.89
C THR A 677 13.75 -23.55 -4.40
N VAL A 678 13.98 -22.64 -3.45
CA VAL A 678 12.89 -21.84 -2.87
C VAL A 678 12.27 -20.92 -3.91
N THR A 679 13.09 -20.29 -4.75
CA THR A 679 12.61 -19.33 -5.74
C THR A 679 13.12 -19.60 -7.15
N ALA A 680 12.29 -19.27 -8.15
CA ALA A 680 12.66 -19.18 -9.56
C ALA A 680 12.02 -17.94 -10.20
N GLN A 681 12.67 -16.79 -10.05
CA GLN A 681 12.12 -15.51 -10.53
C GLN A 681 12.40 -15.33 -12.04
N GLY A 682 11.37 -14.91 -12.78
CA GLY A 682 11.29 -14.96 -14.24
C GLY A 682 11.44 -13.62 -14.98
N LYS A 683 12.10 -12.62 -14.40
CA LYS A 683 12.28 -11.31 -15.05
C LYS A 683 13.11 -11.44 -16.33
N THR A 684 12.56 -10.97 -17.45
CA THR A 684 13.15 -11.13 -18.78
C THR A 684 13.63 -9.80 -19.39
N GLU A 685 13.13 -8.66 -18.90
CA GLU A 685 13.53 -7.33 -19.35
C GLU A 685 14.04 -6.48 -18.14
N LYS A 686 15.22 -5.89 -18.28
CA LYS A 686 15.89 -4.99 -17.32
C LYS A 686 15.01 -3.87 -16.72
N ARG A 687 14.12 -3.26 -17.50
CA ARG A 687 13.26 -2.11 -17.13
C ARG A 687 11.92 -2.52 -16.52
N GLU A 688 11.57 -3.81 -16.50
CA GLU A 688 10.39 -4.25 -15.76
C GLU A 688 10.48 -3.82 -14.28
N THR A 689 9.35 -3.59 -13.63
CA THR A 689 9.33 -3.26 -12.19
C THR A 689 9.38 -4.51 -11.29
N THR A 690 9.29 -5.68 -11.90
CA THR A 690 9.13 -7.01 -11.28
C THR A 690 10.34 -7.47 -10.46
N GLY A 691 10.07 -8.40 -9.57
CA GLY A 691 11.03 -9.05 -8.68
C GLY A 691 10.35 -9.67 -7.46
N LEU A 692 11.05 -10.57 -6.77
CA LEU A 692 10.55 -11.26 -5.60
C LEU A 692 11.33 -10.84 -4.35
N VAL A 693 10.62 -10.39 -3.31
CA VAL A 693 11.21 -10.05 -2.02
C VAL A 693 10.65 -10.96 -0.93
N ILE A 694 11.55 -11.68 -0.26
CA ILE A 694 11.26 -12.43 0.97
C ILE A 694 11.77 -11.58 2.14
N HIS A 695 10.85 -11.09 2.96
CA HIS A 695 11.12 -10.11 4.01
C HIS A 695 10.65 -10.62 5.38
N ASP A 696 11.50 -10.61 6.40
CA ASP A 696 11.08 -10.98 7.77
C ASP A 696 10.45 -12.38 7.85
N CYS A 697 10.93 -13.33 7.06
CA CYS A 697 10.36 -14.67 7.00
C CYS A 697 11.21 -15.69 7.78
N ARG A 698 10.73 -16.94 7.81
CA ARG A 698 11.51 -18.09 8.26
C ARG A 698 11.52 -19.15 7.16
N ILE A 699 12.71 -19.56 6.71
CA ILE A 699 12.90 -20.66 5.76
C ILE A 699 13.40 -21.87 6.54
N VAL A 700 12.59 -22.93 6.59
CA VAL A 700 12.84 -24.12 7.44
C VAL A 700 12.64 -25.41 6.64
N PRO A 701 13.31 -26.52 6.99
CA PRO A 701 13.01 -27.81 6.39
C PRO A 701 11.73 -28.40 7.03
N GLU A 702 10.97 -29.19 6.28
CA GLU A 702 9.93 -30.03 6.86
C GLU A 702 10.54 -31.19 7.66
N GLN A 703 9.75 -31.79 8.56
CA GLN A 703 10.21 -32.90 9.40
C GLN A 703 10.76 -34.09 8.59
N LYS A 704 10.16 -34.39 7.43
CA LYS A 704 10.62 -35.47 6.53
C LYS A 704 11.93 -35.16 5.81
N LEU A 705 12.22 -33.88 5.55
CA LEU A 705 13.50 -33.47 4.98
C LEU A 705 14.61 -33.50 6.03
N PHE A 706 14.28 -33.27 7.30
CA PHE A 706 15.27 -33.08 8.37
C PHE A 706 16.37 -34.18 8.43
N PRO A 707 16.07 -35.50 8.33
CA PRO A 707 17.10 -36.54 8.33
C PRO A 707 18.04 -36.51 7.11
N ASP A 708 17.53 -36.04 5.96
CA ASP A 708 18.24 -36.00 4.67
C ASP A 708 18.73 -34.59 4.31
N ARG A 709 18.53 -33.60 5.20
CA ARG A 709 18.69 -32.16 4.88
C ARG A 709 20.10 -31.74 4.47
N PHE A 710 21.11 -32.54 4.82
CA PHE A 710 22.50 -32.34 4.39
C PHE A 710 22.90 -33.22 3.20
N LYS A 711 22.07 -34.21 2.83
CA LYS A 711 22.25 -35.06 1.65
C LYS A 711 21.54 -34.48 0.43
N ILE A 712 20.37 -33.91 0.62
CA ILE A 712 19.55 -33.28 -0.42
C ILE A 712 19.84 -31.78 -0.42
N PRO A 713 20.51 -31.25 -1.46
CA PRO A 713 20.86 -29.84 -1.51
C PRO A 713 19.62 -28.96 -1.63
N SER A 714 19.59 -27.87 -0.87
CA SER A 714 18.52 -26.88 -0.88
C SER A 714 19.09 -25.48 -1.05
N PHE A 715 18.54 -24.72 -1.99
CA PHE A 715 19.00 -23.38 -2.36
C PHE A 715 17.88 -22.33 -2.21
N LEU A 716 18.29 -21.08 -1.99
CA LEU A 716 17.42 -19.89 -1.94
C LEU A 716 16.73 -19.63 -3.29
N GLY A 717 17.35 -20.04 -4.40
CA GLY A 717 16.72 -20.00 -5.71
C GLY A 717 17.68 -20.20 -6.88
N ARG A 718 17.12 -20.07 -8.08
CA ARG A 718 17.82 -20.16 -9.37
C ARG A 718 17.22 -19.24 -10.44
N PRO A 719 18.02 -18.69 -11.36
CA PRO A 719 17.57 -17.66 -12.29
C PRO A 719 16.85 -18.26 -13.49
N TRP A 720 15.52 -18.31 -13.45
CA TRP A 720 14.71 -18.79 -14.58
C TRP A 720 14.94 -17.96 -15.85
N LYS A 721 15.19 -16.65 -15.70
CA LYS A 721 15.35 -15.70 -16.81
C LYS A 721 16.54 -14.76 -16.62
N PRO A 722 17.04 -14.10 -17.70
CA PRO A 722 18.29 -13.35 -17.68
C PRO A 722 18.36 -12.22 -16.63
N TYR A 723 17.26 -11.55 -16.31
CA TYR A 723 17.24 -10.44 -15.35
C TYR A 723 16.67 -10.84 -14.00
N SER A 724 16.66 -12.15 -13.68
CA SER A 724 16.07 -12.69 -12.46
C SER A 724 16.41 -11.85 -11.23
N LYS A 725 15.39 -11.40 -10.48
CA LYS A 725 15.54 -10.50 -9.33
C LYS A 725 14.89 -11.09 -8.08
N THR A 726 15.72 -11.48 -7.11
CA THR A 726 15.26 -12.03 -5.83
C THR A 726 16.04 -11.41 -4.68
N ILE A 727 15.33 -10.86 -3.69
CA ILE A 727 15.91 -10.25 -2.49
C ILE A 727 15.42 -11.02 -1.26
N ILE A 728 16.35 -11.44 -0.40
CA ILE A 728 16.03 -12.12 0.87
C ILE A 728 16.59 -11.29 2.02
N MET A 729 15.70 -10.71 2.83
CA MET A 729 16.09 -9.75 3.85
C MET A 729 15.38 -9.95 5.19
N GLU A 730 16.10 -9.66 6.29
CA GLU A 730 15.65 -9.83 7.68
C GLU A 730 15.06 -11.22 7.97
N THR A 731 15.47 -12.23 7.21
CA THR A 731 14.85 -13.56 7.19
C THR A 731 15.72 -14.59 7.91
N THR A 732 15.11 -15.47 8.70
CA THR A 732 15.82 -16.57 9.35
C THR A 732 15.97 -17.76 8.41
N LEU A 733 17.20 -18.21 8.18
CA LEU A 733 17.56 -19.30 7.27
C LEU A 733 18.02 -20.54 8.06
N GLY A 734 17.38 -21.68 7.82
CA GLY A 734 17.76 -22.97 8.40
C GLY A 734 19.13 -23.49 7.94
N ASP A 735 19.68 -24.45 8.69
CA ASP A 735 21.03 -25.01 8.51
C ASP A 735 21.23 -25.77 7.19
N PHE A 736 20.14 -26.25 6.62
CA PHE A 736 20.10 -27.03 5.39
C PHE A 736 20.28 -26.21 4.10
N ILE A 737 20.27 -24.88 4.18
CA ILE A 737 20.55 -24.03 3.02
C ILE A 737 22.04 -24.16 2.68
N GLN A 738 22.32 -24.54 1.44
CA GLN A 738 23.69 -24.73 0.96
C GLN A 738 24.54 -23.46 1.14
N PRO A 739 25.83 -23.56 1.51
CA PRO A 739 26.69 -22.39 1.67
C PRO A 739 26.74 -21.48 0.44
N ALA A 740 26.68 -22.07 -0.76
CA ALA A 740 26.58 -21.35 -2.03
C ALA A 740 25.35 -20.43 -2.11
N GLY A 741 24.28 -20.74 -1.38
CA GLY A 741 23.01 -20.02 -1.30
C GLY A 741 22.14 -20.17 -2.53
N TRP A 742 22.72 -20.01 -3.73
CA TRP A 742 22.03 -19.97 -5.01
C TRP A 742 22.61 -21.03 -5.97
N THR A 743 21.82 -21.51 -6.92
CA THR A 743 22.24 -22.54 -7.88
C THR A 743 21.95 -22.12 -9.33
N PRO A 744 22.79 -22.49 -10.31
CA PRO A 744 22.52 -22.20 -11.73
C PRO A 744 21.19 -22.81 -12.19
N TRP A 745 20.59 -22.27 -13.26
CA TRP A 745 19.34 -22.80 -13.80
C TRP A 745 19.53 -24.20 -14.43
N ALA A 746 20.32 -24.27 -15.51
CA ALA A 746 20.66 -25.50 -16.24
C ALA A 746 22.10 -25.45 -16.77
N GLY A 747 22.80 -26.60 -16.78
CA GLY A 747 24.17 -26.76 -17.27
C GLY A 747 25.20 -26.04 -16.39
N LYS A 748 25.36 -24.73 -16.60
CA LYS A 748 26.07 -23.74 -15.74
C LYS A 748 25.55 -22.32 -15.98
N PHE A 749 24.36 -22.14 -16.58
CA PHE A 749 23.87 -20.83 -16.98
C PHE A 749 23.65 -19.93 -15.75
N VAL A 750 24.43 -18.85 -15.72
CA VAL A 750 24.35 -17.77 -14.73
C VAL A 750 24.38 -16.46 -15.49
N PRO A 751 23.25 -15.75 -15.61
CA PRO A 751 23.23 -14.48 -16.30
C PRO A 751 23.97 -13.42 -15.48
N ASN A 752 24.86 -12.68 -16.14
CA ASN A 752 25.58 -11.55 -15.55
C ASN A 752 24.67 -10.36 -15.16
N THR A 753 23.40 -10.45 -15.53
CA THR A 753 22.36 -9.42 -15.44
C THR A 753 21.34 -9.67 -14.33
N LEU A 754 21.39 -10.82 -13.64
CA LEU A 754 20.52 -11.09 -12.50
C LEU A 754 20.82 -10.14 -11.33
N LEU A 755 19.87 -10.03 -10.40
CA LEU A 755 20.07 -9.38 -9.11
C LEU A 755 19.57 -10.27 -7.98
N TYR A 756 20.49 -11.02 -7.37
CA TYR A 756 20.26 -11.78 -6.15
C TYR A 756 20.94 -11.12 -4.98
N ALA A 757 20.17 -10.84 -3.92
CA ALA A 757 20.72 -10.10 -2.81
C ALA A 757 20.20 -10.54 -1.45
N GLU A 758 21.08 -10.42 -0.45
CA GLU A 758 20.81 -10.74 0.95
C GLU A 758 21.06 -9.53 1.86
N TYR A 759 20.21 -9.34 2.88
CA TYR A 759 20.33 -8.23 3.85
C TYR A 759 19.87 -8.63 5.25
N GLY A 760 20.76 -8.58 6.24
CA GLY A 760 20.37 -8.76 7.65
C GLY A 760 19.68 -10.11 7.96
N ASN A 761 19.97 -11.16 7.19
CA ASN A 761 19.44 -12.50 7.44
C ASN A 761 20.06 -13.10 8.70
N LEU A 762 19.32 -13.96 9.38
CA LEU A 762 19.70 -14.61 10.64
C LEU A 762 19.67 -16.13 10.52
N GLY A 763 20.23 -16.83 11.50
CA GLY A 763 20.19 -18.30 11.58
C GLY A 763 21.35 -18.98 10.86
N PRO A 764 21.48 -20.31 11.03
CA PRO A 764 22.65 -21.07 10.59
C PRO A 764 22.88 -21.06 9.08
N GLY A 765 21.84 -20.92 8.25
CA GLY A 765 21.95 -20.82 6.79
C GLY A 765 22.32 -19.42 6.27
N ALA A 766 22.43 -18.42 7.14
CA ALA A 766 22.62 -17.01 6.75
C ALA A 766 24.07 -16.59 6.57
N ASN A 767 25.04 -17.48 6.84
CA ASN A 767 26.45 -17.16 6.60
C ASN A 767 26.72 -16.97 5.09
N THR A 768 27.20 -15.79 4.72
CA THR A 768 27.44 -15.41 3.32
C THR A 768 28.88 -15.62 2.82
N HIS A 769 29.82 -16.10 3.66
CA HIS A 769 31.24 -16.19 3.30
C HIS A 769 31.53 -17.11 2.10
N SER A 770 30.71 -18.13 1.89
CA SER A 770 30.89 -19.13 0.81
C SER A 770 29.79 -19.06 -0.25
N ARG A 771 29.12 -17.90 -0.36
CA ARG A 771 28.13 -17.67 -1.40
C ARG A 771 28.78 -17.65 -2.77
N VAL A 772 27.98 -17.90 -3.80
CA VAL A 772 28.39 -17.81 -5.21
C VAL A 772 29.09 -16.47 -5.53
N THR A 773 30.06 -16.50 -6.44
CA THR A 773 30.83 -15.32 -6.89
C THR A 773 30.24 -14.64 -8.13
N TRP A 774 28.96 -14.85 -8.39
CA TRP A 774 28.29 -14.35 -9.60
C TRP A 774 28.25 -12.83 -9.63
N LYS A 775 28.43 -12.23 -10.81
CA LYS A 775 28.35 -10.77 -10.99
C LYS A 775 27.03 -10.16 -10.50
N GLY A 776 25.93 -10.89 -10.66
CA GLY A 776 24.60 -10.46 -10.22
C GLY A 776 24.26 -10.74 -8.76
N TYR A 777 25.12 -11.46 -8.02
CA TYR A 777 24.93 -11.70 -6.58
C TYR A 777 25.60 -10.59 -5.77
N ARG A 778 24.92 -10.06 -4.75
CA ARG A 778 25.54 -9.11 -3.81
C ARG A 778 24.92 -9.15 -2.42
N ILE A 779 25.74 -8.82 -1.42
CA ILE A 779 25.26 -8.51 -0.07
C ILE A 779 24.91 -7.02 -0.03
N ILE A 780 23.67 -6.70 0.35
CA ILE A 780 23.25 -5.31 0.54
C ILE A 780 23.97 -4.77 1.78
N LYS A 781 24.77 -3.72 1.62
CA LYS A 781 25.60 -3.18 2.71
C LYS A 781 24.92 -2.06 3.50
N THR A 782 23.95 -1.39 2.89
CA THR A 782 23.34 -0.19 3.47
C THR A 782 21.84 -0.36 3.69
N ARG A 783 21.37 0.23 4.79
CA ARG A 783 19.94 0.28 5.09
C ARG A 783 19.14 1.01 4.00
N ASN A 784 19.72 2.03 3.38
CA ASN A 784 19.06 2.83 2.33
C ASN A 784 18.82 2.02 1.05
N GLU A 785 19.75 1.14 0.69
CA GLU A 785 19.56 0.21 -0.41
C GLU A 785 18.48 -0.83 -0.06
N ALA A 786 18.52 -1.42 1.12
CA ALA A 786 17.50 -2.37 1.57
C ALA A 786 16.08 -1.76 1.63
N LEU A 787 15.96 -0.47 1.97
CA LEU A 787 14.67 0.24 1.98
C LEU A 787 13.96 0.25 0.62
N GLN A 788 14.69 0.15 -0.50
CA GLN A 788 14.09 0.11 -1.84
C GLN A 788 13.26 -1.15 -2.08
N TYR A 789 13.54 -2.24 -1.35
CA TYR A 789 12.87 -3.52 -1.48
C TYR A 789 11.74 -3.71 -0.44
N THR A 790 11.45 -2.70 0.38
CA THR A 790 10.38 -2.78 1.38
C THR A 790 9.00 -2.58 0.77
N VAL A 791 7.95 -2.95 1.51
CA VAL A 791 6.56 -2.92 1.05
C VAL A 791 6.14 -1.56 0.46
N ASN A 792 6.48 -0.45 1.12
CA ASN A 792 6.09 0.87 0.61
C ASN A 792 6.86 1.29 -0.63
N SER A 793 8.13 0.89 -0.77
CA SER A 793 8.96 1.31 -1.90
C SER A 793 8.73 0.41 -3.11
N PHE A 794 8.75 -0.90 -2.90
CA PHE A 794 8.79 -1.89 -3.98
C PHE A 794 7.43 -2.15 -4.62
N ILE A 795 6.39 -2.28 -3.81
CA ILE A 795 5.01 -2.54 -4.28
C ILE A 795 4.05 -1.38 -3.99
N GLN A 796 4.57 -0.21 -3.59
CA GLN A 796 3.76 0.98 -3.27
C GLN A 796 2.65 0.66 -2.25
N GLY A 797 2.92 -0.22 -1.29
CA GLY A 797 1.91 -0.80 -0.41
C GLY A 797 1.11 0.22 0.40
N ASN A 798 1.67 1.39 0.70
CA ASN A 798 0.96 2.50 1.34
C ASN A 798 -0.23 3.02 0.54
N LEU A 799 -0.27 2.82 -0.78
CA LEU A 799 -1.35 3.28 -1.66
C LEU A 799 -2.55 2.33 -1.60
N TRP A 800 -2.33 1.02 -1.49
CA TRP A 800 -3.39 0.01 -1.67
C TRP A 800 -3.52 -1.01 -0.54
N LEU A 801 -2.44 -1.43 0.14
CA LEU A 801 -2.54 -2.36 1.28
C LEU A 801 -3.27 -1.75 2.48
N LYS A 802 -3.14 -0.43 2.63
CA LYS A 802 -3.97 0.28 3.61
C LYS A 802 -5.43 0.03 3.32
N GLN A 803 -5.89 -0.01 2.07
CA GLN A 803 -7.30 -0.14 1.62
C GLN A 803 -7.97 -1.48 1.91
N ILE A 804 -7.19 -2.47 2.34
CA ILE A 804 -7.67 -3.85 2.53
C ILE A 804 -7.52 -4.34 3.97
N ASN A 805 -7.09 -3.47 4.88
CA ASN A 805 -6.95 -3.74 6.32
C ASN A 805 -6.11 -5.00 6.64
N ILE A 806 -5.03 -5.21 5.88
CA ILE A 806 -4.03 -6.22 6.19
C ILE A 806 -2.90 -5.53 6.94
N PRO A 807 -2.53 -5.96 8.16
CA PRO A 807 -1.39 -5.39 8.86
C PRO A 807 -0.13 -5.65 8.02
N TYR A 808 0.82 -4.73 7.96
CA TYR A 808 2.10 -4.96 7.28
C TYR A 808 3.18 -4.08 7.88
N LEU A 809 4.44 -4.50 7.72
CA LEU A 809 5.59 -3.68 8.05
C LEU A 809 5.96 -2.85 6.81
N PRO A 810 5.82 -1.52 6.84
CA PRO A 810 6.00 -0.69 5.64
C PRO A 810 7.44 -0.52 5.17
N GLY A 811 8.40 -0.63 6.10
CA GLY A 811 9.83 -0.44 5.89
C GLY A 811 10.64 -1.58 6.52
N LEU A 812 11.89 -1.33 6.91
CA LEU A 812 12.71 -2.30 7.65
C LEU A 812 12.38 -2.28 9.15
N LYS A 813 12.73 -3.35 9.87
CA LYS A 813 12.66 -3.35 11.34
C LYS A 813 13.64 -2.30 11.90
N ARG A 814 13.31 -1.76 13.08
CA ARG A 814 14.15 -0.79 13.78
C ARG A 814 15.16 -1.49 14.67
#